data_AF-D0NMS6-F1
#
_entry.id   AF-D0NMS6-F1
#
_cell.length_a   1.000
_cell.length_b   1.000
_cell.length_c   1.000
_cell.angle_alpha   90.00
_cell.angle_beta   90.00
_cell.angle_gamma   90.00
#
_symmetry.space_group_name_H-M   'P 1'
#
loop_
_entity.id
_entity.type
_entity.pdbx_description
1 polymer ?
#
loop_
_entity_poly.entity_id
_entity_poly.type
_entity_poly.pdbx_seq_one_letter_code
_entity_poly.pdbx_strand_id
1 'polypeptide(L)'
;MAASLSGTNLVPLCTSSEGSNDRGLRLHDAGVDILHGAKISSRKVALVGVLYVPEEEKDATAERGLFLSSSAVSVPEQDSSVLLLVLRGVLLADEPFWGSLLLVLSSHVVVAKTGPISSSSFQAALPFLSTFTQLQVGETVVDADRNAALLKELVPRFTWGAIDLKIKDMNGCDSVSTYFEQQLASGSTDAQLLLSALVPTRDCVVLKSNSFQGPEDPHTSPKLLTHVADRLECKSFFGRYLNGSLLARLIRSLTHAMAAPDGVPVVLQRVVTNVLAAHWQQLVQRAFKSYCDLMHARLAVYERAPITAEYLVDVTERKLKANQSQSNQHSAVVDAGQGDYSVFDEFGNLKKQQVSDREGGGSAITSNTQAPLNTGLFSFLKNRAGRALSKQLSRFPTNRWSTSIRSGGQTTSQGENGELGGILEDAEAAEADLHQENTSQTPDYLLARCTAPITRYTVPMEYLNTPSEAMPVNTAVLDIVHAEGLEEVNALLKPFLVDLRGPPPSWPELVCSLDFHVGKKNLWAKLGRVRRRFERANEVSSAIFCGELLRYLHSVVLSKNETDTEAQQQQQLRGRAVSSIMLVDKKSGNAPVALTRVPLELLTYKNNLEAMVSQYNFVARGPQAATALAGFLNGPVRSQLLYLTQQEYDRFSAACDEKEHRIAELEDSLDDKESQVKHITKANAEWGRQESEAVAQIEQTHAEQVSSLQGAIRSTETQIASALAEQQALYQSTMQATRRTIDTVDKVADKGRVVSGYLERYEKGHVFSSRWRQYFYVLKHATLTCYKSKSGYEERGPPFERPISISGYSVVRSRTDELKIKLIPPEAGHQKLRFRAPASVGRETWMKRFTEAAQYTSQ
;
A
#
# COMPACT_ATOMS: atom_id res chain seq x y z
N MET A 1 -49.95 -30.29 -32.33
CA MET A 1 -48.95 -31.35 -32.56
C MET A 1 -49.21 -32.08 -33.88
N ALA A 2 -50.36 -32.76 -34.05
CA ALA A 2 -50.68 -33.46 -35.30
C ALA A 2 -50.68 -32.54 -36.54
N ALA A 3 -51.28 -31.34 -36.45
CA ALA A 3 -51.30 -30.36 -37.55
C ALA A 3 -49.91 -29.82 -37.94
N SER A 4 -48.96 -29.77 -37.00
CA SER A 4 -47.57 -29.33 -37.25
C SER A 4 -46.69 -30.43 -37.82
N LEU A 5 -47.00 -31.71 -37.55
CA LEU A 5 -46.30 -32.87 -38.12
C LEU A 5 -46.85 -33.24 -39.52
N SER A 6 -48.15 -33.06 -39.74
CA SER A 6 -48.82 -33.43 -41.01
C SER A 6 -48.42 -32.59 -42.20
N GLY A 7 -47.86 -31.38 -42.00
CA GLY A 7 -47.41 -30.47 -43.06
C GLY A 7 -45.89 -30.48 -43.32
N THR A 8 -45.15 -31.46 -42.78
CA THR A 8 -43.69 -31.46 -42.84
C THR A 8 -43.17 -32.14 -44.10
N ASN A 9 -42.39 -31.41 -44.89
CA ASN A 9 -41.61 -32.00 -45.98
C ASN A 9 -40.56 -32.96 -45.39
N LEU A 10 -40.32 -34.08 -46.07
CA LEU A 10 -39.30 -35.04 -45.69
C LEU A 10 -37.97 -34.69 -46.34
N VAL A 11 -36.89 -34.81 -45.56
CA VAL A 11 -35.51 -34.54 -45.98
C VAL A 11 -34.72 -35.85 -45.91
N PRO A 12 -33.90 -36.19 -46.91
CA PRO A 12 -33.08 -37.39 -46.85
C PRO A 12 -32.15 -37.32 -45.63
N LEU A 13 -32.09 -38.40 -44.85
CA LEU A 13 -31.18 -38.53 -43.71
C LEU A 13 -30.07 -39.52 -44.01
N CYS A 14 -30.45 -40.75 -44.38
CA CYS A 14 -29.51 -41.80 -44.78
C CYS A 14 -30.09 -42.55 -45.97
N THR A 15 -29.47 -42.46 -47.14
CA THR A 15 -29.97 -43.10 -48.36
C THR A 15 -28.89 -43.95 -49.05
N SER A 16 -29.33 -44.83 -49.95
CA SER A 16 -28.50 -45.61 -50.86
C SER A 16 -28.90 -45.27 -52.31
N SER A 17 -27.91 -45.18 -53.21
CA SER A 17 -28.14 -44.96 -54.65
C SER A 17 -28.13 -46.28 -55.42
N GLU A 18 -29.03 -46.44 -56.38
CA GLU A 18 -28.98 -47.58 -57.31
C GLU A 18 -27.72 -47.51 -58.20
N GLY A 19 -26.98 -48.61 -58.27
CA GLY A 19 -25.87 -48.79 -59.22
C GLY A 19 -24.44 -48.63 -58.67
N SER A 20 -24.23 -48.32 -57.39
CA SER A 20 -22.91 -48.47 -56.79
C SER A 20 -22.71 -49.93 -56.37
N ASN A 21 -21.71 -50.60 -56.94
CA ASN A 21 -21.30 -51.96 -56.52
C ASN A 21 -20.79 -52.01 -55.07
N ASP A 22 -20.53 -50.85 -54.45
CA ASP A 22 -20.42 -50.69 -53.01
C ASP A 22 -21.80 -50.37 -52.41
N ARG A 23 -22.14 -50.98 -51.27
CA ARG A 23 -23.27 -50.58 -50.39
C ARG A 23 -23.03 -49.17 -49.78
N GLY A 24 -22.80 -48.17 -50.63
CA GLY A 24 -22.39 -46.83 -50.26
C GLY A 24 -23.53 -46.06 -49.63
N LEU A 25 -23.81 -46.34 -48.36
CA LEU A 25 -24.73 -45.55 -47.54
C LEU A 25 -24.22 -44.12 -47.42
N ARG A 26 -25.07 -43.17 -47.76
CA ARG A 26 -24.78 -41.73 -47.66
C ARG A 26 -25.65 -41.11 -46.58
N LEU A 27 -24.99 -40.55 -45.57
CA LEU A 27 -25.63 -39.69 -44.59
C LEU A 27 -25.66 -38.27 -45.16
N HIS A 28 -26.85 -37.67 -45.28
CA HIS A 28 -27.04 -36.36 -45.91
C HIS A 28 -26.93 -35.22 -44.89
N ASP A 29 -26.20 -34.18 -45.26
CA ASP A 29 -26.00 -32.99 -44.41
C ASP A 29 -27.33 -32.31 -44.06
N ALA A 30 -28.29 -32.27 -45.00
CA ALA A 30 -29.60 -31.67 -44.76
C ALA A 30 -30.36 -32.31 -43.58
N GLY A 31 -30.32 -33.64 -43.45
CA GLY A 31 -30.89 -34.35 -42.31
C GLY A 31 -30.09 -34.15 -41.02
N VAL A 32 -28.76 -34.08 -41.15
CA VAL A 32 -27.83 -33.85 -40.03
C VAL A 32 -27.99 -32.43 -39.46
N ASP A 33 -28.22 -31.43 -40.30
CA ASP A 33 -28.42 -30.03 -39.91
C ASP A 33 -29.69 -29.85 -39.08
N ILE A 34 -30.77 -30.57 -39.43
CA ILE A 34 -31.99 -30.61 -38.60
C ILE A 34 -31.65 -31.13 -37.20
N LEU A 35 -30.89 -32.23 -37.10
CA LEU A 35 -30.48 -32.80 -35.81
C LEU A 35 -29.53 -31.88 -35.02
N HIS A 36 -28.74 -31.04 -35.68
CA HIS A 36 -27.88 -30.05 -35.03
C HIS A 36 -28.60 -28.72 -34.70
N GLY A 37 -29.87 -28.57 -35.07
CA GLY A 37 -30.66 -27.39 -34.76
C GLY A 37 -30.73 -27.13 -33.25
N ALA A 38 -30.61 -25.86 -32.84
CA ALA A 38 -30.45 -25.43 -31.45
C ALA A 38 -31.53 -25.98 -30.47
N LYS A 39 -32.76 -26.16 -30.94
CA LYS A 39 -33.87 -26.73 -30.15
C LYS A 39 -33.73 -28.24 -29.91
N ILE A 40 -33.18 -28.96 -30.88
CA ILE A 40 -33.10 -30.43 -30.91
C ILE A 40 -31.79 -30.89 -30.25
N SER A 41 -30.73 -30.08 -30.33
CA SER A 41 -29.44 -30.33 -29.68
C SER A 41 -29.49 -30.20 -28.16
N SER A 42 -30.43 -29.40 -27.63
CA SER A 42 -30.57 -29.11 -26.19
C SER A 42 -31.62 -29.94 -25.47
N ARG A 43 -32.45 -30.70 -26.19
CA ARG A 43 -33.58 -31.47 -25.64
C ARG A 43 -33.49 -32.96 -25.98
N LYS A 44 -34.30 -33.75 -25.28
CA LYS A 44 -34.49 -35.18 -25.60
C LYS A 44 -35.15 -35.30 -26.96
N VAL A 45 -34.76 -36.29 -27.75
CA VAL A 45 -35.36 -36.56 -29.06
C VAL A 45 -36.07 -37.90 -29.04
N ALA A 46 -37.33 -37.90 -29.46
CA ALA A 46 -38.10 -39.10 -29.72
C ALA A 46 -38.33 -39.26 -31.23
N LEU A 47 -37.95 -40.41 -31.77
CA LEU A 47 -38.12 -40.74 -33.17
C LEU A 47 -39.36 -41.60 -33.37
N VAL A 48 -40.25 -41.16 -34.25
CA VAL A 48 -41.40 -41.94 -34.70
C VAL A 48 -41.08 -42.54 -36.05
N GLY A 49 -40.78 -43.84 -36.05
CA GLY A 49 -40.53 -44.61 -37.26
C GLY A 49 -41.83 -44.86 -38.02
N VAL A 50 -41.86 -44.60 -39.32
CA VAL A 50 -43.00 -44.96 -40.17
C VAL A 50 -42.51 -45.79 -41.35
N LEU A 51 -43.10 -46.98 -41.48
CA LEU A 51 -42.88 -47.89 -42.58
C LEU A 51 -44.20 -48.04 -43.35
N TYR A 52 -44.16 -47.78 -44.66
CA TYR A 52 -45.27 -48.08 -45.56
C TYR A 52 -44.88 -49.25 -46.47
N VAL A 53 -45.76 -50.26 -46.54
CA VAL A 53 -45.52 -51.47 -47.35
C VAL A 53 -46.58 -51.49 -48.46
N PRO A 54 -46.26 -51.00 -49.67
CA PRO A 54 -47.19 -50.99 -50.80
C PRO A 54 -47.48 -52.41 -51.31
N GLU A 55 -48.61 -52.59 -52.01
CA GLU A 55 -48.98 -53.88 -52.63
C GLU A 55 -48.39 -54.09 -54.04
N GLU A 56 -47.96 -53.02 -54.73
CA GLU A 56 -47.37 -53.08 -56.08
C GLU A 56 -45.90 -52.60 -56.05
N GLU A 57 -44.99 -53.38 -56.64
CA GLU A 57 -43.62 -52.95 -56.92
C GLU A 57 -43.64 -51.91 -58.05
N LYS A 58 -43.32 -50.66 -57.74
CA LYS A 58 -43.08 -49.61 -58.76
C LYS A 58 -41.60 -49.31 -58.85
N ASP A 59 -41.15 -49.08 -60.08
CA ASP A 59 -39.76 -48.73 -60.43
C ASP A 59 -39.24 -47.57 -59.56
N ALA A 60 -38.34 -47.91 -58.63
CA ALA A 60 -37.77 -47.01 -57.64
C ALA A 60 -36.66 -46.14 -58.25
N THR A 61 -37.02 -45.20 -59.13
CA THR A 61 -36.06 -44.26 -59.74
C THR A 61 -35.56 -43.15 -58.80
N ALA A 62 -35.87 -43.23 -57.49
CA ALA A 62 -35.54 -42.23 -56.48
C ALA A 62 -34.61 -42.79 -55.39
N GLU A 63 -33.86 -41.91 -54.72
CA GLU A 63 -33.02 -42.29 -53.56
C GLU A 63 -33.84 -43.05 -52.51
N ARG A 64 -33.34 -44.21 -52.08
CA ARG A 64 -34.02 -45.09 -51.12
C ARG A 64 -33.34 -45.10 -49.75
N GLY A 65 -34.12 -45.20 -48.68
CA GLY A 65 -33.61 -45.25 -47.31
C GLY A 65 -34.46 -44.46 -46.31
N LEU A 66 -33.80 -43.86 -45.33
CA LEU A 66 -34.40 -43.14 -44.22
C LEU A 66 -34.49 -41.63 -44.50
N PHE A 67 -35.69 -41.09 -44.29
CA PHE A 67 -36.02 -39.68 -44.43
C PHE A 67 -36.51 -39.12 -43.10
N LEU A 68 -36.12 -37.89 -42.79
CA LEU A 68 -36.47 -37.19 -41.55
C LEU A 68 -37.47 -36.05 -41.84
N SER A 69 -38.41 -35.80 -40.93
CA SER A 69 -39.24 -34.59 -41.01
C SER A 69 -38.39 -33.31 -40.91
N SER A 70 -38.63 -32.35 -41.81
CA SER A 70 -37.95 -31.04 -41.87
C SER A 70 -38.08 -30.19 -40.61
N SER A 71 -39.07 -30.45 -39.76
CA SER A 71 -39.25 -29.75 -38.49
C SER A 71 -39.57 -30.70 -37.35
N ALA A 72 -38.96 -30.46 -36.19
CA ALA A 72 -39.33 -31.13 -34.96
C ALA A 72 -40.52 -30.45 -34.26
N VAL A 73 -41.33 -31.25 -33.57
CA VAL A 73 -42.43 -30.74 -32.75
C VAL A 73 -42.10 -30.93 -31.28
N SER A 74 -42.22 -29.84 -30.52
CA SER A 74 -41.92 -29.84 -29.08
C SER A 74 -43.08 -30.44 -28.28
N VAL A 75 -42.74 -31.32 -27.33
CA VAL A 75 -43.65 -31.86 -26.32
C VAL A 75 -43.20 -31.31 -24.97
N PRO A 76 -43.80 -30.21 -24.49
CA PRO A 76 -43.30 -29.50 -23.30
C PRO A 76 -43.42 -30.35 -22.02
N GLU A 77 -44.43 -31.22 -21.92
CA GLU A 77 -44.65 -32.09 -20.76
C GLU A 77 -43.50 -33.09 -20.53
N GLN A 78 -42.80 -33.49 -21.58
CA GLN A 78 -41.70 -34.47 -21.52
C GLN A 78 -40.31 -33.84 -21.72
N ASP A 79 -40.26 -32.52 -21.93
CA ASP A 79 -39.07 -31.79 -22.40
C ASP A 79 -38.37 -32.47 -23.58
N SER A 80 -39.18 -32.88 -24.57
CA SER A 80 -38.74 -33.64 -25.73
C SER A 80 -39.14 -33.00 -27.06
N SER A 81 -38.40 -33.37 -28.09
CA SER A 81 -38.64 -33.01 -29.48
C SER A 81 -38.94 -34.27 -30.28
N VAL A 82 -40.03 -34.24 -31.03
CA VAL A 82 -40.51 -35.37 -31.83
C VAL A 82 -40.18 -35.14 -33.29
N LEU A 83 -39.60 -36.16 -33.91
CA LEU A 83 -39.28 -36.17 -35.34
C LEU A 83 -39.83 -37.45 -35.98
N LEU A 84 -40.31 -37.34 -37.21
CA LEU A 84 -40.72 -38.49 -38.01
C LEU A 84 -39.51 -39.05 -38.75
N LEU A 85 -39.33 -40.36 -38.69
CA LEU A 85 -38.32 -41.10 -39.43
C LEU A 85 -39.02 -42.08 -40.37
N VAL A 86 -39.08 -41.76 -41.66
CA VAL A 86 -39.85 -42.50 -42.66
C VAL A 86 -38.91 -43.33 -43.53
N LEU A 87 -39.17 -44.64 -43.62
CA LEU A 87 -38.45 -45.51 -44.56
C LEU A 87 -39.17 -45.53 -45.92
N ARG A 88 -38.44 -45.24 -47.00
CA ARG A 88 -38.98 -45.16 -48.37
C ARG A 88 -38.10 -45.90 -49.38
N GLY A 89 -38.75 -46.50 -50.38
CA GLY A 89 -38.08 -47.07 -51.57
C GLY A 89 -37.24 -48.32 -51.32
N VAL A 90 -37.41 -48.99 -50.17
CA VAL A 90 -36.62 -50.17 -49.79
C VAL A 90 -37.51 -51.41 -49.76
N LEU A 91 -37.08 -52.45 -50.49
CA LEU A 91 -37.64 -53.79 -50.37
C LEU A 91 -37.02 -54.50 -49.16
N LEU A 92 -37.80 -54.65 -48.09
CA LEU A 92 -37.32 -55.20 -46.82
C LEU A 92 -36.97 -56.70 -46.88
N ALA A 93 -37.43 -57.41 -47.91
CA ALA A 93 -37.02 -58.79 -48.16
C ALA A 93 -35.55 -58.87 -48.62
N ASP A 94 -35.10 -57.91 -49.43
CA ASP A 94 -33.74 -57.89 -49.99
C ASP A 94 -32.76 -57.13 -49.09
N GLU A 95 -33.21 -56.02 -48.50
CA GLU A 95 -32.40 -55.17 -47.63
C GLU A 95 -33.00 -55.07 -46.21
N PRO A 96 -33.06 -56.18 -45.43
CA PRO A 96 -33.72 -56.21 -44.12
C PRO A 96 -33.04 -55.31 -43.07
N PHE A 97 -31.76 -54.96 -43.26
CA PHE A 97 -31.04 -54.11 -42.31
C PHE A 97 -31.71 -52.73 -42.10
N TRP A 98 -32.39 -52.18 -43.11
CA TRP A 98 -33.09 -50.90 -42.99
C TRP A 98 -34.26 -50.95 -42.00
N GLY A 99 -35.01 -52.06 -42.01
CA GLY A 99 -36.08 -52.28 -41.04
C GLY A 99 -35.54 -52.45 -39.62
N SER A 100 -34.45 -53.21 -39.46
CA SER A 100 -33.75 -53.35 -38.18
C SER A 100 -33.22 -52.01 -37.66
N LEU A 101 -32.61 -51.20 -38.54
CA LEU A 101 -32.11 -49.88 -38.19
C LEU A 101 -33.25 -48.94 -37.76
N LEU A 102 -34.36 -48.92 -38.49
CA LEU A 102 -35.55 -48.16 -38.13
C LEU A 102 -36.08 -48.56 -36.74
N LEU A 103 -36.13 -49.86 -36.46
CA LEU A 103 -36.59 -50.40 -35.16
C LEU A 103 -35.63 -50.03 -34.02
N VAL A 104 -34.31 -50.13 -34.24
CA VAL A 104 -33.31 -49.73 -33.24
C VAL A 104 -33.41 -48.24 -32.94
N LEU A 105 -33.54 -47.36 -33.93
CA LEU A 105 -33.50 -45.91 -33.73
C LEU A 105 -34.80 -45.34 -33.13
N SER A 106 -35.94 -45.92 -33.47
CA SER A 106 -37.24 -45.36 -33.13
C SER A 106 -37.61 -45.57 -31.66
N SER A 107 -38.37 -44.63 -31.10
CA SER A 107 -39.14 -44.75 -29.86
C SER A 107 -40.47 -45.48 -30.08
N HIS A 108 -41.09 -45.21 -31.23
CA HIS A 108 -42.37 -45.77 -31.64
C HIS A 108 -42.30 -46.06 -33.13
N VAL A 109 -42.60 -47.28 -33.56
CA VAL A 109 -42.68 -47.66 -34.98
C VAL A 109 -44.12 -47.91 -35.38
N VAL A 110 -44.50 -47.34 -36.52
CA VAL A 110 -45.79 -47.56 -37.18
C VAL A 110 -45.53 -48.32 -38.48
N VAL A 111 -46.18 -49.46 -38.63
CA VAL A 111 -46.17 -50.23 -39.88
C VAL A 111 -47.54 -50.10 -40.53
N ALA A 112 -47.60 -49.35 -41.61
CA ALA A 112 -48.83 -49.07 -42.33
C ALA A 112 -48.96 -50.01 -43.54
N LYS A 113 -50.07 -50.75 -43.60
CA LYS A 113 -50.38 -51.69 -44.67
C LYS A 113 -51.84 -51.58 -45.07
N THR A 114 -52.12 -51.67 -46.37
CA THR A 114 -53.47 -51.65 -46.93
C THR A 114 -54.21 -52.96 -46.67
N GLY A 115 -55.50 -52.86 -46.38
CA GLY A 115 -56.41 -54.01 -46.35
C GLY A 115 -56.42 -54.81 -45.04
N PRO A 116 -57.01 -56.03 -45.09
CA PRO A 116 -57.13 -56.91 -43.93
C PRO A 116 -55.78 -57.49 -43.49
N ILE A 117 -55.66 -57.80 -42.20
CA ILE A 117 -54.42 -58.30 -41.61
C ILE A 117 -54.40 -59.82 -41.78
N SER A 118 -53.41 -60.33 -42.51
CA SER A 118 -53.21 -61.75 -42.82
C SER A 118 -51.79 -62.22 -42.51
N SER A 119 -51.52 -63.53 -42.50
CA SER A 119 -50.15 -64.05 -42.34
C SER A 119 -49.18 -63.55 -43.41
N SER A 120 -49.62 -63.43 -44.68
CA SER A 120 -48.82 -62.83 -45.75
C SER A 120 -48.54 -61.34 -45.52
N SER A 121 -49.45 -60.65 -44.81
CA SER A 121 -49.25 -59.25 -44.45
C SER A 121 -48.05 -59.06 -43.54
N PHE A 122 -47.90 -59.91 -42.52
CA PHE A 122 -46.76 -59.89 -41.61
C PHE A 122 -45.45 -60.26 -42.30
N GLN A 123 -45.45 -61.30 -43.14
CA GLN A 123 -44.25 -61.75 -43.83
C GLN A 123 -43.69 -60.69 -44.80
N ALA A 124 -44.57 -59.97 -45.50
CA ALA A 124 -44.17 -58.89 -46.39
C ALA A 124 -43.72 -57.63 -45.61
N ALA A 125 -44.36 -57.32 -44.47
CA ALA A 125 -44.11 -56.08 -43.76
C ALA A 125 -42.95 -56.14 -42.75
N LEU A 126 -42.67 -57.32 -42.20
CA LEU A 126 -41.72 -57.52 -41.10
C LEU A 126 -40.63 -58.59 -41.38
N PRO A 127 -40.14 -58.79 -42.62
CA PRO A 127 -39.12 -59.82 -42.89
C PRO A 127 -37.80 -59.55 -42.14
N PHE A 128 -37.54 -58.29 -41.79
CA PHE A 128 -36.33 -57.85 -41.10
C PHE A 128 -36.23 -58.26 -39.62
N LEU A 129 -37.31 -58.73 -38.98
CA LEU A 129 -37.26 -59.10 -37.57
C LEU A 129 -36.25 -60.24 -37.30
N SER A 130 -36.03 -61.12 -38.27
CA SER A 130 -35.01 -62.18 -38.21
C SER A 130 -33.59 -61.63 -38.20
N THR A 131 -33.33 -60.52 -38.89
CA THR A 131 -32.04 -59.81 -38.84
C THR A 131 -31.91 -59.02 -37.54
N PHE A 132 -33.00 -58.46 -37.03
CA PHE A 132 -32.98 -57.73 -35.76
C PHE A 132 -32.60 -58.63 -34.58
N THR A 133 -33.02 -59.90 -34.54
CA THR A 133 -32.62 -60.85 -33.48
C THR A 133 -31.15 -61.22 -33.50
N GLN A 134 -30.43 -61.00 -34.61
CA GLN A 134 -29.00 -61.25 -34.72
C GLN A 134 -28.15 -60.15 -34.07
N LEU A 135 -28.75 -59.01 -33.70
CA LEU A 135 -28.07 -57.94 -32.97
C LEU A 135 -27.71 -58.42 -31.57
N GLN A 136 -26.48 -58.10 -31.14
CA GLN A 136 -26.04 -58.35 -29.77
C GLN A 136 -26.20 -57.07 -28.96
N VAL A 137 -26.85 -57.16 -27.80
CA VAL A 137 -26.99 -56.00 -26.92
C VAL A 137 -25.72 -55.78 -26.12
N GLY A 138 -25.23 -56.82 -25.44
CA GLY A 138 -24.03 -56.78 -24.60
C GLY A 138 -22.76 -57.27 -25.28
N GLU A 139 -21.61 -56.81 -24.81
CA GLU A 139 -20.29 -57.17 -25.36
C GLU A 139 -19.72 -58.49 -24.84
N THR A 140 -20.09 -58.90 -23.62
CA THR A 140 -19.80 -60.24 -23.09
C THR A 140 -20.64 -61.29 -23.81
N VAL A 141 -20.16 -62.53 -23.97
CA VAL A 141 -20.96 -63.62 -24.55
C VAL A 141 -22.22 -63.82 -23.70
N VAL A 142 -23.33 -63.29 -24.19
CA VAL A 142 -24.65 -63.39 -23.57
C VAL A 142 -25.33 -64.62 -24.18
N ASP A 143 -25.91 -65.47 -23.35
CA ASP A 143 -26.81 -66.55 -23.80
C ASP A 143 -27.88 -66.00 -24.75
N ALA A 144 -28.29 -66.76 -25.77
CA ALA A 144 -29.21 -66.27 -26.80
C ALA A 144 -30.55 -65.81 -26.19
N ASP A 145 -31.05 -66.54 -25.20
CA ASP A 145 -32.27 -66.19 -24.45
C ASP A 145 -32.11 -64.89 -23.66
N ARG A 146 -30.92 -64.69 -23.08
CA ARG A 146 -30.59 -63.48 -22.33
C ARG A 146 -30.46 -62.27 -23.26
N ASN A 147 -29.86 -62.44 -24.44
CA ASN A 147 -29.80 -61.39 -25.46
C ASN A 147 -31.19 -61.04 -25.99
N ALA A 148 -32.07 -62.02 -26.19
CA ALA A 148 -33.46 -61.78 -26.60
C ALA A 148 -34.24 -60.98 -25.54
N ALA A 149 -34.02 -61.25 -24.25
CA ALA A 149 -34.62 -60.47 -23.17
C ALA A 149 -34.13 -59.01 -23.15
N LEU A 150 -32.85 -58.76 -23.42
CA LEU A 150 -32.30 -57.40 -23.57
C LEU A 150 -32.82 -56.72 -24.86
N LEU A 151 -32.94 -57.51 -25.94
CA LEU A 151 -33.75 -57.29 -27.15
C LEU A 151 -35.03 -56.54 -26.86
N LYS A 152 -35.88 -57.24 -26.11
CA LYS A 152 -37.25 -56.87 -25.79
C LYS A 152 -37.39 -55.51 -25.10
N GLU A 153 -36.40 -55.11 -24.30
CA GLU A 153 -36.39 -53.82 -23.60
C GLU A 153 -35.98 -52.66 -24.50
N LEU A 154 -35.17 -52.92 -25.53
CA LEU A 154 -34.76 -51.92 -26.52
C LEU A 154 -35.73 -51.78 -27.68
N VAL A 155 -36.72 -52.66 -27.79
CA VAL A 155 -37.73 -52.60 -28.86
C VAL A 155 -38.67 -51.40 -28.64
N PRO A 156 -38.96 -50.61 -29.68
CA PRO A 156 -39.91 -49.51 -29.59
C PRO A 156 -41.33 -50.01 -29.40
N ARG A 157 -42.21 -49.10 -28.97
CA ARG A 157 -43.65 -49.33 -29.08
C ARG A 157 -44.02 -49.56 -30.54
N PHE A 158 -44.92 -50.50 -30.80
CA PHE A 158 -45.31 -50.88 -32.15
C PHE A 158 -46.78 -50.57 -32.41
N THR A 159 -47.09 -49.98 -33.57
CA THR A 159 -48.47 -49.80 -34.03
C THR A 159 -48.64 -50.36 -35.42
N TRP A 160 -49.63 -51.23 -35.59
CA TRP A 160 -50.08 -51.63 -36.91
C TRP A 160 -51.09 -50.61 -37.45
N GLY A 161 -50.78 -49.97 -38.57
CA GLY A 161 -51.66 -49.04 -39.27
C GLY A 161 -52.43 -49.77 -40.37
N ALA A 162 -53.65 -50.24 -40.09
CA ALA A 162 -54.49 -50.89 -41.09
C ALA A 162 -55.18 -49.83 -41.96
N ILE A 163 -54.73 -49.66 -43.20
CA ILE A 163 -55.26 -48.66 -44.14
C ILE A 163 -56.50 -49.23 -44.81
N ASP A 164 -57.60 -48.46 -44.75
CA ASP A 164 -58.89 -48.78 -45.35
C ASP A 164 -59.50 -50.13 -44.91
N LEU A 165 -59.16 -50.58 -43.69
CA LEU A 165 -59.77 -51.75 -43.07
C LEU A 165 -61.28 -51.54 -42.89
N LYS A 166 -62.09 -52.46 -43.42
CA LYS A 166 -63.55 -52.41 -43.29
C LYS A 166 -63.98 -53.19 -42.07
N ILE A 167 -65.04 -52.72 -41.40
CA ILE A 167 -65.60 -53.36 -40.19
C ILE A 167 -65.96 -54.83 -40.45
N LYS A 168 -66.48 -55.14 -41.65
CA LYS A 168 -66.82 -56.51 -42.07
C LYS A 168 -65.61 -57.47 -42.09
N ASP A 169 -64.40 -56.94 -42.26
CA ASP A 169 -63.17 -57.74 -42.37
C ASP A 169 -62.54 -58.00 -40.97
N MET A 170 -63.11 -57.42 -39.90
CA MET A 170 -62.61 -57.54 -38.52
C MET A 170 -63.13 -58.78 -37.77
N ASN A 171 -63.77 -59.73 -38.46
CA ASN A 171 -64.28 -60.99 -37.89
C ASN A 171 -65.14 -60.83 -36.62
N GLY A 172 -65.88 -59.72 -36.49
CA GLY A 172 -66.75 -59.46 -35.33
C GLY A 172 -66.03 -58.98 -34.06
N CYS A 173 -64.75 -58.60 -34.14
CA CYS A 173 -64.02 -58.03 -33.01
C CYS A 173 -64.51 -56.63 -32.61
N ASP A 174 -64.63 -56.38 -31.31
CA ASP A 174 -65.07 -55.09 -30.75
C ASP A 174 -64.05 -53.95 -30.94
N SER A 175 -62.77 -54.28 -31.07
CA SER A 175 -61.70 -53.31 -31.30
C SER A 175 -60.72 -53.76 -32.38
N VAL A 176 -60.02 -52.79 -32.97
CA VAL A 176 -59.02 -53.04 -34.01
C VAL A 176 -57.78 -53.71 -33.41
N SER A 177 -57.40 -53.34 -32.19
CA SER A 177 -56.29 -53.99 -31.48
C SER A 177 -56.60 -55.44 -31.12
N THR A 178 -57.83 -55.77 -30.71
CA THR A 178 -58.23 -57.17 -30.46
C THR A 178 -58.23 -57.99 -31.74
N TYR A 179 -58.65 -57.40 -32.87
CA TYR A 179 -58.54 -58.04 -34.18
C TYR A 179 -57.07 -58.31 -34.56
N PHE A 180 -56.19 -57.33 -34.36
CA PHE A 180 -54.76 -57.49 -34.60
C PHE A 180 -54.12 -58.60 -33.75
N GLU A 181 -54.41 -58.64 -32.45
CA GLU A 181 -53.89 -59.70 -31.57
C GLU A 181 -54.45 -61.08 -31.96
N GLN A 182 -55.71 -61.17 -32.38
CA GLN A 182 -56.28 -62.41 -32.87
C GLN A 182 -55.56 -62.90 -34.15
N GLN A 183 -55.29 -61.99 -35.10
CA GLN A 183 -54.55 -62.33 -36.33
C GLN A 183 -53.10 -62.73 -36.02
N LEU A 184 -52.45 -62.04 -35.07
CA LEU A 184 -51.10 -62.37 -34.63
C LEU A 184 -51.03 -63.74 -33.96
N ALA A 185 -52.01 -64.08 -33.12
CA ALA A 185 -52.07 -65.37 -32.42
C ALA A 185 -52.47 -66.55 -33.35
N SER A 186 -53.22 -66.27 -34.42
CA SER A 186 -53.70 -67.30 -35.35
C SER A 186 -52.66 -67.78 -36.35
N GLY A 187 -51.57 -67.04 -36.54
CA GLY A 187 -50.57 -67.33 -37.57
C GLY A 187 -49.32 -68.02 -37.04
N SER A 188 -48.61 -68.69 -37.94
CA SER A 188 -47.41 -69.50 -37.66
C SER A 188 -46.17 -69.05 -38.43
N THR A 189 -46.19 -67.86 -39.05
CA THR A 189 -45.03 -67.34 -39.79
C THR A 189 -43.95 -66.84 -38.83
N ASP A 190 -42.67 -66.93 -39.23
CA ASP A 190 -41.54 -66.45 -38.43
C ASP A 190 -41.71 -64.98 -38.00
N ALA A 191 -42.20 -64.12 -38.90
CA ALA A 191 -42.48 -62.72 -38.60
C ALA A 191 -43.52 -62.54 -37.49
N GLN A 192 -44.59 -63.36 -37.46
CA GLN A 192 -45.61 -63.32 -36.41
C GLN A 192 -45.07 -63.82 -35.08
N LEU A 193 -44.32 -64.93 -35.09
CA LEU A 193 -43.71 -65.50 -33.89
C LEU A 193 -42.69 -64.53 -33.26
N LEU A 194 -41.84 -63.92 -34.09
CA LEU A 194 -40.85 -62.94 -33.66
C LEU A 194 -41.50 -61.65 -33.16
N LEU A 195 -42.54 -61.14 -33.84
CA LEU A 195 -43.29 -59.98 -33.38
C LEU A 195 -43.94 -60.24 -32.02
N SER A 196 -44.53 -61.43 -31.84
CA SER A 196 -45.16 -61.82 -30.59
C SER A 196 -44.16 -61.91 -29.43
N ALA A 197 -42.97 -62.46 -29.69
CA ALA A 197 -41.92 -62.68 -28.69
C ALA A 197 -41.17 -61.39 -28.31
N LEU A 198 -40.78 -60.57 -29.30
CA LEU A 198 -39.88 -59.42 -29.12
C LEU A 198 -40.60 -58.12 -28.76
N VAL A 199 -41.85 -57.95 -29.16
CA VAL A 199 -42.57 -56.68 -29.03
C VAL A 199 -43.71 -56.80 -28.01
N PRO A 200 -43.50 -56.43 -26.74
CA PRO A 200 -44.53 -56.55 -25.71
C PRO A 200 -45.60 -55.46 -25.82
N THR A 201 -45.22 -54.26 -26.24
CA THR A 201 -46.10 -53.08 -26.32
C THR A 201 -46.50 -52.83 -27.76
N ARG A 202 -47.66 -53.36 -28.14
CA ARG A 202 -48.18 -53.27 -29.50
C ARG A 202 -49.67 -52.95 -29.53
N ASP A 203 -50.10 -52.22 -30.56
CA ASP A 203 -51.50 -51.88 -30.79
C ASP A 203 -51.80 -51.75 -32.29
N CYS A 204 -53.08 -51.48 -32.63
CA CYS A 204 -53.51 -51.31 -34.00
C CYS A 204 -54.44 -50.11 -34.17
N VAL A 205 -54.29 -49.38 -35.27
CA VAL A 205 -55.10 -48.21 -35.62
C VAL A 205 -55.60 -48.32 -37.06
N VAL A 206 -56.87 -48.01 -37.28
CA VAL A 206 -57.44 -47.92 -38.64
C VAL A 206 -57.15 -46.54 -39.21
N LEU A 207 -56.50 -46.50 -40.36
CA LEU A 207 -56.20 -45.30 -41.13
C LEU A 207 -57.10 -45.28 -42.37
N LYS A 208 -57.42 -44.07 -42.86
CA LYS A 208 -58.15 -43.91 -44.12
C LYS A 208 -57.22 -43.28 -45.14
N SER A 209 -57.07 -43.88 -46.32
CA SER A 209 -56.19 -43.37 -47.38
C SER A 209 -56.53 -41.93 -47.80
N ASN A 210 -57.81 -41.57 -47.76
CA ASN A 210 -58.28 -40.22 -48.05
C ASN A 210 -57.87 -39.15 -47.01
N SER A 211 -57.28 -39.55 -45.88
CA SER A 211 -56.80 -38.64 -44.84
C SER A 211 -55.32 -38.26 -45.00
N PHE A 212 -54.65 -38.85 -45.99
CA PHE A 212 -53.24 -38.61 -46.27
C PHE A 212 -53.09 -37.45 -47.25
N GLN A 213 -51.97 -36.74 -47.22
CA GLN A 213 -51.65 -35.71 -48.22
C GLN A 213 -51.37 -36.31 -49.60
N GLY A 214 -50.85 -37.54 -49.63
CA GLY A 214 -50.63 -38.34 -50.84
C GLY A 214 -50.99 -39.81 -50.57
N PRO A 215 -51.32 -40.60 -51.62
CA PRO A 215 -51.75 -41.99 -51.46
C PRO A 215 -50.69 -42.89 -50.78
N GLU A 216 -49.41 -42.54 -50.89
CA GLU A 216 -48.28 -43.27 -50.29
C GLU A 216 -47.69 -42.60 -49.04
N ASP A 217 -48.42 -41.66 -48.45
CA ASP A 217 -47.93 -40.84 -47.32
C ASP A 217 -48.71 -41.04 -46.02
N PRO A 218 -48.76 -42.27 -45.48
CA PRO A 218 -49.53 -42.57 -44.26
C PRO A 218 -49.02 -41.80 -43.03
N HIS A 219 -47.74 -41.39 -43.04
CA HIS A 219 -47.13 -40.56 -42.00
C HIS A 219 -47.79 -39.17 -41.84
N THR A 220 -48.52 -38.70 -42.86
CA THR A 220 -49.24 -37.41 -42.82
C THR A 220 -50.62 -37.50 -42.16
N SER A 221 -51.11 -38.72 -41.83
CA SER A 221 -52.44 -38.92 -41.27
C SER A 221 -52.59 -38.25 -39.90
N PRO A 222 -53.55 -37.32 -39.72
CA PRO A 222 -53.78 -36.67 -38.43
C PRO A 222 -54.12 -37.69 -37.33
N LYS A 223 -54.86 -38.75 -37.67
CA LYS A 223 -55.23 -39.80 -36.72
C LYS A 223 -54.01 -40.57 -36.22
N LEU A 224 -53.09 -40.90 -37.12
CA LEU A 224 -51.84 -41.58 -36.76
C LEU A 224 -50.99 -40.70 -35.84
N LEU A 225 -50.81 -39.44 -36.23
CA LEU A 225 -49.96 -38.50 -35.50
C LEU A 225 -50.49 -38.22 -34.10
N THR A 226 -51.81 -38.06 -33.93
CA THR A 226 -52.43 -37.92 -32.60
C THR A 226 -52.26 -39.20 -31.78
N HIS A 227 -52.51 -40.37 -32.38
CA HIS A 227 -52.38 -41.65 -31.70
C HIS A 227 -50.97 -41.93 -31.19
N VAL A 228 -49.95 -41.59 -31.98
CA VAL A 228 -48.54 -41.72 -31.58
C VAL A 228 -48.18 -40.69 -30.51
N ALA A 229 -48.59 -39.43 -30.69
CA ALA A 229 -48.30 -38.35 -29.75
C ALA A 229 -48.78 -38.66 -28.33
N ASP A 230 -49.99 -39.18 -28.18
CA ASP A 230 -50.59 -39.50 -26.87
C ASP A 230 -49.86 -40.62 -26.11
N ARG A 231 -49.00 -41.38 -26.81
CA ARG A 231 -48.42 -42.64 -26.34
C ARG A 231 -46.91 -42.69 -26.43
N LEU A 232 -46.29 -41.56 -26.80
CA LEU A 232 -44.88 -41.48 -27.10
C LEU A 232 -44.05 -41.41 -25.82
N GLU A 233 -43.03 -42.26 -25.76
CA GLU A 233 -42.01 -42.23 -24.71
C GLU A 233 -40.63 -42.08 -25.37
N CYS A 234 -39.80 -41.23 -24.79
CA CYS A 234 -38.42 -41.06 -25.28
C CYS A 234 -37.64 -42.36 -25.04
N LYS A 235 -37.00 -42.86 -26.08
CA LYS A 235 -36.15 -44.03 -25.96
C LYS A 235 -34.84 -43.65 -25.30
N SER A 236 -34.42 -44.45 -24.33
CA SER A 236 -33.09 -44.33 -23.73
C SER A 236 -32.21 -45.48 -24.20
N PHE A 237 -30.94 -45.17 -24.47
CA PHE A 237 -29.92 -46.17 -24.73
C PHE A 237 -28.97 -46.22 -23.55
N PHE A 238 -28.85 -47.41 -22.98
CA PHE A 238 -28.00 -47.68 -21.83
C PHE A 238 -28.22 -46.70 -20.66
N GLY A 239 -29.48 -46.37 -20.34
CA GLY A 239 -29.84 -45.42 -19.27
C GLY A 239 -29.63 -43.95 -19.61
N ARG A 240 -29.50 -43.58 -20.89
CA ARG A 240 -29.38 -42.18 -21.35
C ARG A 240 -30.30 -41.87 -22.52
N TYR A 241 -30.98 -40.74 -22.46
CA TYR A 241 -31.71 -40.19 -23.60
C TYR A 241 -30.74 -39.61 -24.63
N LEU A 242 -31.17 -39.57 -25.89
CA LEU A 242 -30.40 -38.97 -26.97
C LEU A 242 -30.92 -37.57 -27.28
N ASN A 243 -30.01 -36.65 -27.51
CA ASN A 243 -30.30 -35.39 -28.20
C ASN A 243 -29.97 -35.54 -29.70
N GLY A 244 -30.26 -34.52 -30.50
CA GLY A 244 -29.99 -34.57 -31.94
C GLY A 244 -28.52 -34.82 -32.29
N SER A 245 -27.58 -34.23 -31.55
CA SER A 245 -26.14 -34.40 -31.81
C SER A 245 -25.62 -35.81 -31.55
N LEU A 246 -26.13 -36.48 -30.51
CA LEU A 246 -25.84 -37.87 -30.21
C LEU A 246 -26.51 -38.79 -31.22
N LEU A 247 -27.75 -38.48 -31.61
CA LEU A 247 -28.50 -39.24 -32.59
C LEU A 247 -27.81 -39.25 -33.95
N ALA A 248 -27.34 -38.10 -34.44
CA ALA A 248 -26.60 -38.02 -35.70
C ALA A 248 -25.36 -38.92 -35.71
N ARG A 249 -24.61 -38.97 -34.60
CA ARG A 249 -23.44 -39.85 -34.44
C ARG A 249 -23.84 -41.31 -34.34
N LEU A 250 -24.91 -41.61 -33.59
CA LEU A 250 -25.41 -42.96 -33.44
C LEU A 250 -25.86 -43.53 -34.79
N ILE A 251 -26.60 -42.75 -35.59
CA ILE A 251 -27.04 -43.15 -36.92
C ILE A 251 -25.82 -43.42 -37.80
N ARG A 252 -24.83 -42.53 -37.82
CA ARG A 252 -23.59 -42.74 -38.58
C ARG A 252 -22.85 -44.02 -38.17
N SER A 253 -22.70 -44.27 -36.87
CA SER A 253 -22.01 -45.46 -36.38
C SER A 253 -22.80 -46.76 -36.60
N LEU A 254 -24.12 -46.74 -36.39
CA LEU A 254 -24.99 -47.91 -36.60
C LEU A 254 -25.13 -48.27 -38.07
N THR A 255 -25.32 -47.29 -38.95
CA THR A 255 -25.40 -47.53 -40.40
C THR A 255 -24.13 -48.18 -40.91
N HIS A 256 -22.96 -47.68 -40.51
CA HIS A 256 -21.68 -48.30 -40.86
C HIS A 256 -21.53 -49.71 -40.28
N ALA A 257 -21.89 -49.92 -39.01
CA ALA A 257 -21.76 -51.23 -38.36
C ALA A 257 -22.71 -52.28 -38.96
N MET A 258 -23.94 -51.90 -39.26
CA MET A 258 -24.98 -52.82 -39.78
C MET A 258 -24.85 -53.08 -41.29
N ALA A 259 -24.18 -52.19 -42.03
CA ALA A 259 -23.93 -52.38 -43.46
C ALA A 259 -22.65 -53.20 -43.77
N ALA A 260 -21.79 -53.40 -42.77
CA ALA A 260 -20.52 -54.10 -42.93
C ALA A 260 -20.71 -55.53 -43.48
N PRO A 261 -19.92 -55.94 -44.49
CA PRO A 261 -20.08 -57.25 -45.14
C PRO A 261 -19.53 -58.44 -44.34
N ASP A 262 -18.81 -58.18 -43.24
CA ASP A 262 -17.96 -59.17 -42.55
C ASP A 262 -18.72 -60.22 -41.72
N GLY A 263 -20.07 -60.18 -41.71
CA GLY A 263 -20.90 -61.14 -40.98
C GLY A 263 -20.74 -61.10 -39.45
N VAL A 264 -19.97 -60.14 -38.93
CA VAL A 264 -19.76 -59.94 -37.50
C VAL A 264 -21.05 -59.38 -36.87
N PRO A 265 -21.56 -59.97 -35.78
CA PRO A 265 -22.75 -59.47 -35.13
C PRO A 265 -22.52 -58.05 -34.59
N VAL A 266 -23.47 -57.15 -34.86
CA VAL A 266 -23.39 -55.77 -34.37
C VAL A 266 -23.68 -55.75 -32.88
N VAL A 267 -22.69 -55.30 -32.10
CA VAL A 267 -22.80 -55.13 -30.64
C VAL A 267 -23.25 -53.71 -30.30
N LEU A 268 -24.52 -53.54 -29.91
CA LEU A 268 -25.14 -52.24 -29.63
C LEU A 268 -24.45 -51.51 -28.47
N GLN A 269 -24.08 -52.21 -27.39
CA GLN A 269 -23.38 -51.59 -26.26
C GLN A 269 -22.07 -50.95 -26.69
N ARG A 270 -21.27 -51.62 -27.52
CA ARG A 270 -19.99 -51.08 -28.03
C ARG A 270 -20.24 -49.83 -28.88
N VAL A 271 -21.18 -49.88 -29.81
CA VAL A 271 -21.50 -48.75 -30.69
C VAL A 271 -21.97 -47.53 -29.88
N VAL A 272 -22.93 -47.71 -28.97
CA VAL A 272 -23.46 -46.61 -28.15
C VAL A 272 -22.39 -46.07 -27.19
N THR A 273 -21.62 -46.94 -26.54
CA THR A 273 -20.55 -46.53 -25.61
C THR A 273 -19.51 -45.69 -26.34
N ASN A 274 -19.10 -46.08 -27.54
CA ASN A 274 -18.16 -45.30 -28.36
C ASN A 274 -18.73 -43.92 -28.74
N VAL A 275 -20.01 -43.86 -29.10
CA VAL A 275 -20.69 -42.58 -29.41
C VAL A 275 -20.75 -41.66 -28.19
N LEU A 276 -21.12 -42.20 -27.03
CA LEU A 276 -21.17 -41.45 -25.77
C LEU A 276 -19.78 -40.98 -25.32
N ALA A 277 -18.76 -41.84 -25.41
CA ALA A 277 -17.38 -41.51 -25.08
C ALA A 277 -16.83 -40.41 -25.98
N ALA A 278 -17.00 -40.54 -27.31
CA ALA A 278 -16.56 -39.54 -28.27
C ALA A 278 -17.29 -38.19 -28.08
N HIS A 279 -18.58 -38.22 -27.76
CA HIS A 279 -19.34 -37.00 -27.45
C HIS A 279 -18.88 -36.35 -26.16
N TRP A 280 -18.67 -37.13 -25.11
CA TRP A 280 -18.15 -36.64 -23.85
C TRP A 280 -16.77 -36.00 -24.00
N GLN A 281 -15.85 -36.63 -24.74
CA GLN A 281 -14.53 -36.08 -25.02
C GLN A 281 -14.61 -34.71 -25.72
N GLN A 282 -15.46 -34.59 -26.73
CA GLN A 282 -15.65 -33.31 -27.42
C GLN A 282 -16.31 -32.25 -26.54
N LEU A 283 -17.28 -32.62 -25.70
CA LEU A 283 -17.88 -31.70 -24.73
C LEU A 283 -16.85 -31.21 -23.72
N VAL A 284 -16.00 -32.09 -23.19
CA VAL A 284 -14.93 -31.73 -22.26
C VAL A 284 -13.90 -30.80 -22.91
N GLN A 285 -13.50 -31.07 -24.16
CA GLN A 285 -12.61 -30.19 -24.92
C GLN A 285 -13.23 -28.81 -25.15
N ARG A 286 -14.51 -28.77 -25.56
CA ARG A 286 -15.24 -27.52 -25.80
C ARG A 286 -15.42 -26.71 -24.52
N ALA A 287 -15.75 -27.38 -23.41
CA ALA A 287 -15.87 -26.73 -22.10
C ALA A 287 -14.54 -26.19 -21.60
N PHE A 288 -13.45 -26.96 -21.73
CA PHE A 288 -12.10 -26.48 -21.40
C PHE A 288 -11.73 -25.25 -22.23
N LYS A 289 -12.01 -25.29 -23.54
CA LYS A 289 -11.76 -24.17 -24.45
C LYS A 289 -12.55 -22.92 -24.06
N SER A 290 -13.87 -23.04 -23.83
CA SER A 290 -14.74 -21.93 -23.40
C SER A 290 -14.20 -21.24 -22.14
N TYR A 291 -13.79 -22.02 -21.14
CA TYR A 291 -13.18 -21.48 -19.93
C TYR A 291 -11.88 -20.72 -20.22
N CYS A 292 -11.00 -21.28 -21.06
CA CYS A 292 -9.77 -20.61 -21.46
C CYS A 292 -10.05 -19.32 -22.23
N ASP A 293 -10.96 -19.36 -23.21
CA ASP A 293 -11.36 -18.20 -24.01
C ASP A 293 -11.85 -17.06 -23.11
N LEU A 294 -12.75 -17.36 -22.16
CA LEU A 294 -13.27 -16.36 -21.21
C LEU A 294 -12.19 -15.80 -20.29
N MET A 295 -11.34 -16.65 -19.70
CA MET A 295 -10.27 -16.21 -18.81
C MET A 295 -9.30 -15.24 -19.53
N HIS A 296 -8.90 -15.57 -20.76
CA HIS A 296 -7.97 -14.74 -21.54
C HIS A 296 -8.63 -13.48 -22.10
N ALA A 297 -9.95 -13.50 -22.35
CA ALA A 297 -10.69 -12.31 -22.75
C ALA A 297 -10.86 -11.32 -21.60
N ARG A 298 -11.21 -11.81 -20.40
CA ARG A 298 -11.52 -10.99 -19.22
C ARG A 298 -10.26 -10.47 -18.51
N LEU A 299 -9.13 -11.16 -18.62
CA LEU A 299 -7.89 -10.80 -17.92
C LEU A 299 -6.76 -10.52 -18.91
N ALA A 300 -6.37 -9.26 -18.98
CA ALA A 300 -5.23 -8.83 -19.79
C ALA A 300 -3.91 -8.94 -19.02
N VAL A 301 -2.85 -9.24 -19.76
CA VAL A 301 -1.48 -9.30 -19.24
C VAL A 301 -1.06 -7.90 -18.76
N TYR A 302 -0.31 -7.86 -17.65
CA TYR A 302 0.27 -6.62 -17.18
C TYR A 302 1.38 -6.16 -18.11
N GLU A 303 1.13 -5.09 -18.84
CA GLU A 303 2.17 -4.35 -19.54
C GLU A 303 2.76 -3.29 -18.60
N ARG A 304 4.08 -3.31 -18.45
CA ARG A 304 4.80 -2.41 -17.56
C ARG A 304 4.71 -0.98 -18.08
N ALA A 305 3.80 -0.20 -17.49
CA ALA A 305 3.71 1.23 -17.73
C ALA A 305 4.57 2.01 -16.72
N PRO A 306 5.33 3.03 -17.15
CA PRO A 306 6.08 3.86 -16.21
C PRO A 306 5.11 4.59 -15.27
N ILE A 307 5.37 4.51 -13.97
CA ILE A 307 4.58 5.22 -12.97
C ILE A 307 5.02 6.68 -12.97
N THR A 308 4.20 7.54 -13.58
CA THR A 308 4.40 9.00 -13.66
C THR A 308 3.44 9.75 -12.75
N ALA A 309 3.67 11.05 -12.55
CA ALA A 309 2.74 11.92 -11.83
C ALA A 309 1.36 11.96 -12.51
N GLU A 310 1.32 12.05 -13.84
CA GLU A 310 0.10 12.02 -14.65
C GLU A 310 -0.68 10.72 -14.44
N TYR A 311 0.02 9.57 -14.49
CA TYR A 311 -0.59 8.27 -14.21
C TYR A 311 -1.27 8.23 -12.82
N LEU A 312 -0.60 8.77 -11.79
CA LEU A 312 -1.16 8.80 -10.44
C LEU A 312 -2.38 9.72 -10.36
N VAL A 313 -2.35 10.89 -10.99
CA VAL A 313 -3.50 11.81 -11.06
C VAL A 313 -4.67 11.13 -11.75
N ASP A 314 -4.47 10.53 -12.92
CA ASP A 314 -5.51 9.85 -13.68
C ASP A 314 -6.15 8.69 -12.92
N VAL A 315 -5.33 7.85 -12.28
CA VAL A 315 -5.83 6.74 -11.46
C VAL A 315 -6.59 7.29 -10.25
N THR A 316 -6.11 8.39 -9.67
CA THR A 316 -6.81 9.00 -8.54
C THR A 316 -8.15 9.60 -8.92
N GLU A 317 -8.23 10.31 -10.04
CA GLU A 317 -9.47 10.84 -10.58
C GLU A 317 -10.45 9.72 -10.92
N ARG A 318 -10.01 8.66 -11.61
CA ARG A 318 -10.87 7.52 -11.95
C ARG A 318 -11.45 6.86 -10.71
N LYS A 319 -10.65 6.60 -9.68
CA LYS A 319 -11.14 6.01 -8.42
C LYS A 319 -12.03 6.97 -7.62
N LEU A 320 -11.79 8.28 -7.67
CA LEU A 320 -12.66 9.26 -7.03
C LEU A 320 -14.01 9.36 -7.76
N LYS A 321 -14.01 9.41 -9.10
CA LYS A 321 -15.21 9.39 -9.95
C LYS A 321 -16.01 8.11 -9.74
N ALA A 322 -15.35 6.94 -9.66
CA ALA A 322 -16.00 5.65 -9.37
C ALA A 322 -16.65 5.58 -7.98
N ASN A 323 -15.99 6.15 -6.96
CA ASN A 323 -16.56 6.24 -5.62
C ASN A 323 -17.73 7.25 -5.56
N GLN A 324 -17.69 8.31 -6.38
CA GLN A 324 -18.78 9.28 -6.51
C GLN A 324 -19.98 8.69 -7.24
N SER A 325 -19.78 7.89 -8.28
CA SER A 325 -20.88 7.20 -8.99
C SER A 325 -21.51 6.08 -8.16
N GLN A 326 -20.78 5.46 -7.23
CA GLN A 326 -21.36 4.58 -6.21
C GLN A 326 -22.07 5.33 -5.07
N SER A 327 -21.71 6.60 -4.78
CA SER A 327 -22.36 7.40 -3.72
C SER A 327 -23.50 8.29 -4.21
N ASN A 328 -23.59 8.58 -5.51
CA ASN A 328 -24.58 9.51 -6.07
C ASN A 328 -25.78 8.79 -6.71
N GLN A 329 -26.67 8.24 -5.88
CA GLN A 329 -28.11 8.45 -6.09
C GLN A 329 -28.56 9.87 -5.69
N HIS A 330 -27.66 10.67 -5.08
CA HIS A 330 -27.90 12.08 -4.77
C HIS A 330 -26.67 12.96 -5.08
N SER A 331 -26.44 13.27 -6.35
CA SER A 331 -26.16 14.63 -6.85
C SER A 331 -25.59 14.56 -8.27
N ALA A 332 -26.28 15.23 -9.18
CA ALA A 332 -25.81 15.48 -10.53
C ALA A 332 -24.75 16.58 -10.47
N VAL A 333 -23.53 16.29 -10.95
CA VAL A 333 -22.57 17.33 -11.35
C VAL A 333 -22.00 16.96 -12.72
N VAL A 334 -22.52 17.69 -13.69
CA VAL A 334 -22.03 18.05 -15.03
C VAL A 334 -20.83 17.25 -15.56
N ASP A 335 -21.15 16.43 -16.55
CA ASP A 335 -20.24 15.90 -17.56
C ASP A 335 -19.57 17.05 -18.33
N ALA A 336 -18.25 17.16 -18.23
CA ALA A 336 -17.47 18.13 -18.99
C ALA A 336 -16.06 17.59 -19.26
N GLY A 337 -15.99 16.78 -20.32
CA GLY A 337 -14.82 16.67 -21.19
C GLY A 337 -13.64 15.89 -20.62
N GLN A 338 -13.39 14.74 -21.24
CA GLN A 338 -12.05 14.21 -21.50
C GLN A 338 -11.18 15.36 -22.03
N GLY A 339 -10.16 15.77 -21.29
CA GLY A 339 -9.30 16.88 -21.68
C GLY A 339 -8.14 16.99 -20.72
N ASP A 340 -6.96 16.80 -21.27
CA ASP A 340 -5.66 16.80 -20.62
C ASP A 340 -5.46 18.05 -19.73
N TYR A 341 -4.63 17.91 -18.68
CA TYR A 341 -4.15 18.97 -17.77
C TYR A 341 -4.99 19.28 -16.51
N SER A 342 -5.11 18.28 -15.61
CA SER A 342 -5.43 18.46 -14.18
C SER A 342 -4.15 18.36 -13.32
N VAL A 343 -3.86 19.33 -12.46
CA VAL A 343 -2.70 19.31 -11.53
C VAL A 343 -3.16 19.69 -10.12
N PHE A 344 -2.61 19.04 -9.07
CA PHE A 344 -2.89 19.44 -7.69
C PHE A 344 -1.98 20.64 -7.31
N ASP A 345 -2.57 21.70 -6.78
CA ASP A 345 -1.77 22.81 -6.24
C ASP A 345 -1.08 22.44 -4.92
N GLU A 346 -0.15 23.27 -4.45
CA GLU A 346 0.62 23.07 -3.21
C GLU A 346 -0.26 22.83 -1.95
N PHE A 347 -1.52 23.27 -1.98
CA PHE A 347 -2.50 23.11 -0.92
C PHE A 347 -3.39 21.86 -1.07
N GLY A 348 -3.21 21.10 -2.16
CA GLY A 348 -3.96 19.88 -2.45
C GLY A 348 -5.31 20.11 -3.13
N ASN A 349 -5.51 21.28 -3.75
CA ASN A 349 -6.68 21.52 -4.58
C ASN A 349 -6.40 21.09 -6.02
N LEU A 350 -7.31 20.32 -6.62
CA LEU A 350 -7.24 19.96 -8.03
C LEU A 350 -7.58 21.20 -8.88
N LYS A 351 -6.62 21.71 -9.66
CA LYS A 351 -6.84 22.83 -10.60
C LYS A 351 -6.75 22.30 -12.03
N LYS A 352 -7.75 22.66 -12.86
CA LYS A 352 -7.65 22.52 -14.32
C LYS A 352 -6.75 23.63 -14.85
N GLN A 353 -5.68 23.27 -15.54
CA GLN A 353 -4.79 24.24 -16.15
C GLN A 353 -5.44 24.73 -17.44
N GLN A 354 -6.07 25.91 -17.42
CA GLN A 354 -6.44 26.59 -18.67
C GLN A 354 -5.14 27.07 -19.32
N VAL A 355 -4.78 26.46 -20.45
CA VAL A 355 -3.79 27.04 -21.36
C VAL A 355 -4.38 28.36 -21.82
N SER A 356 -3.82 29.47 -21.32
CA SER A 356 -4.12 30.78 -21.87
C SER A 356 -3.30 30.92 -23.14
N ASP A 357 -3.97 30.86 -24.29
CA ASP A 357 -3.40 31.30 -25.55
C ASP A 357 -3.05 32.79 -25.42
N ARG A 358 -1.78 33.06 -25.11
CA ARG A 358 -1.17 34.37 -25.33
C ARG A 358 -0.29 34.27 -26.57
N GLU A 359 -0.89 34.57 -27.71
CA GLU A 359 -0.14 35.06 -28.87
C GLU A 359 0.69 36.27 -28.44
N GLY A 360 2.00 36.23 -28.69
CA GLY A 360 2.87 37.37 -28.45
C GLY A 360 4.35 37.06 -28.30
N GLY A 361 4.97 36.51 -29.36
CA GLY A 361 6.35 36.80 -29.79
C GLY A 361 7.52 36.57 -28.82
N GLY A 362 8.42 35.66 -29.21
CA GLY A 362 9.86 35.85 -29.01
C GLY A 362 10.57 34.77 -28.18
N SER A 363 11.53 34.13 -28.85
CA SER A 363 12.65 33.33 -28.32
C SER A 363 12.36 31.88 -27.93
N ALA A 364 12.68 30.99 -28.87
CA ALA A 364 13.05 29.62 -28.60
C ALA A 364 14.27 29.58 -27.67
N ILE A 365 14.05 29.29 -26.39
CA ILE A 365 15.05 28.69 -25.52
C ILE A 365 14.40 27.43 -24.94
N THR A 366 14.90 26.29 -25.39
CA THR A 366 14.65 24.98 -24.80
C THR A 366 15.20 24.94 -23.38
N SER A 367 14.41 25.36 -22.40
CA SER A 367 14.62 24.96 -21.02
C SER A 367 13.76 23.73 -20.74
N ASN A 368 14.39 22.55 -20.72
CA ASN A 368 13.87 21.34 -20.08
C ASN A 368 13.76 21.58 -18.55
N THR A 369 12.90 22.49 -18.12
CA THR A 369 12.46 22.57 -16.74
C THR A 369 11.49 21.42 -16.52
N GLN A 370 11.95 20.39 -15.82
CA GLN A 370 11.11 19.35 -15.22
C GLN A 370 9.87 20.02 -14.62
N ALA A 371 8.68 19.53 -14.96
CA ALA A 371 7.44 20.01 -14.38
C ALA A 371 7.55 20.01 -12.84
N PRO A 372 7.15 21.10 -12.16
CA PRO A 372 7.31 21.22 -10.71
C PRO A 372 6.61 20.05 -10.01
N LEU A 373 7.37 19.35 -9.14
CA LEU A 373 6.92 18.19 -8.37
C LEU A 373 5.55 18.44 -7.74
N ASN A 374 4.57 17.63 -8.15
CA ASN A 374 3.16 17.71 -7.78
C ASN A 374 2.95 17.23 -6.32
N THR A 375 3.49 17.97 -5.35
CA THR A 375 3.44 17.68 -3.90
C THR A 375 2.05 17.88 -3.29
N GLY A 376 1.12 18.49 -4.03
CA GLY A 376 -0.26 18.77 -3.66
C GLY A 376 -1.11 17.53 -3.38
N LEU A 377 -0.91 16.45 -4.12
CA LEU A 377 -1.61 15.18 -3.92
C LEU A 377 -1.39 14.61 -2.50
N PHE A 378 -0.18 14.78 -1.97
CA PHE A 378 0.15 14.38 -0.60
C PHE A 378 -0.54 15.27 0.44
N SER A 379 -0.67 16.57 0.18
CA SER A 379 -1.42 17.52 1.03
C SER A 379 -2.91 17.14 1.10
N PHE A 380 -3.52 16.85 -0.06
CA PHE A 380 -4.90 16.44 -0.20
C PHE A 380 -5.21 15.16 0.59
N LEU A 381 -4.39 14.12 0.41
CA LEU A 381 -4.61 12.85 1.10
C LEU A 381 -4.23 12.89 2.58
N LYS A 382 -3.22 13.66 2.99
CA LYS A 382 -2.85 13.83 4.41
C LYS A 382 -4.04 14.35 5.24
N ASN A 383 -4.81 15.29 4.70
CA ASN A 383 -6.04 15.79 5.36
C ASN A 383 -7.14 14.72 5.47
N ARG A 384 -7.14 13.71 4.60
CA ARG A 384 -8.10 12.59 4.61
C ARG A 384 -7.61 11.36 5.40
N ALA A 385 -6.30 11.23 5.61
CA ALA A 385 -5.63 9.98 6.01
C ALA A 385 -5.20 9.87 7.48
N GLY A 386 -5.69 10.74 8.38
CA GLY A 386 -5.25 10.86 9.77
C GLY A 386 -5.33 9.61 10.68
N ARG A 387 -5.56 8.40 10.15
CA ARG A 387 -5.59 7.11 10.89
C ARG A 387 -5.02 5.89 10.11
N ALA A 388 -4.32 6.08 8.99
CA ALA A 388 -3.97 4.98 8.06
C ALA A 388 -2.85 4.04 8.58
N LEU A 389 -1.77 4.58 9.15
CA LEU A 389 -0.59 3.79 9.55
C LEU A 389 -0.84 2.89 10.77
N SER A 390 -1.58 3.40 11.77
CA SER A 390 -1.91 2.64 12.99
C SER A 390 -2.85 1.45 12.74
N LYS A 391 -3.75 1.55 11.75
CA LYS A 391 -4.67 0.45 11.37
C LYS A 391 -4.01 -0.66 10.56
N GLN A 392 -2.86 -0.39 9.94
CA GLN A 392 -2.14 -1.38 9.11
C GLN A 392 -1.04 -2.10 9.89
N LEU A 393 -0.43 -1.45 10.88
CA LEU A 393 0.50 -2.13 11.80
C LEU A 393 -0.17 -3.29 12.57
N SER A 394 -1.47 -3.19 12.85
CA SER A 394 -2.27 -4.26 13.47
C SER A 394 -2.73 -5.36 12.51
N ARG A 395 -2.51 -5.21 11.19
CA ARG A 395 -2.89 -6.18 10.15
C ARG A 395 -1.69 -6.98 9.62
N PHE A 396 -0.46 -6.65 10.02
CA PHE A 396 0.68 -7.50 9.70
C PHE A 396 0.57 -8.80 10.51
N PRO A 397 0.64 -9.97 9.87
CA PRO A 397 0.78 -11.22 10.60
C PRO A 397 2.10 -11.18 11.37
N THR A 398 2.03 -11.19 12.70
CA THR A 398 3.19 -11.43 13.55
C THR A 398 3.66 -12.86 13.28
N ASN A 399 4.85 -12.99 12.70
CA ASN A 399 5.53 -14.25 12.36
C ASN A 399 4.82 -15.15 11.34
N ARG A 400 5.24 -15.04 10.07
CA ARG A 400 5.64 -16.18 9.22
C ARG A 400 6.36 -15.65 7.99
N TRP A 401 7.70 -15.71 8.03
CA TRP A 401 8.46 -15.87 6.80
C TRP A 401 8.08 -17.25 6.27
N SER A 402 7.25 -17.30 5.23
CA SER A 402 6.87 -18.56 4.59
C SER A 402 8.04 -19.10 3.79
N THR A 403 8.96 -19.79 4.46
CA THR A 403 9.74 -20.86 3.82
C THR A 403 8.81 -22.07 3.68
N SER A 404 8.05 -22.14 2.59
CA SER A 404 7.38 -23.37 2.17
C SER A 404 7.81 -23.73 0.75
N ILE A 405 9.10 -23.97 0.58
CA ILE A 405 9.57 -25.00 -0.35
C ILE A 405 9.94 -26.18 0.55
N ARG A 406 8.97 -27.05 0.81
CA ARG A 406 9.26 -28.40 1.29
C ARG A 406 8.41 -29.36 0.48
N SER A 407 9.08 -29.93 -0.51
CA SER A 407 8.86 -31.23 -1.12
C SER A 407 8.06 -32.20 -0.23
N GLY A 408 7.01 -32.78 -0.80
CA GLY A 408 6.17 -33.77 -0.13
C GLY A 408 4.89 -34.08 -0.88
N GLY A 409 4.99 -34.46 -2.15
CA GLY A 409 3.89 -35.04 -2.93
C GLY A 409 4.35 -36.35 -3.53
N GLN A 410 3.96 -37.47 -2.91
CA GLN A 410 4.23 -38.82 -3.38
C GLN A 410 3.82 -38.98 -4.85
N THR A 411 4.80 -39.33 -5.68
CA THR A 411 4.61 -39.89 -7.01
C THR A 411 3.96 -41.26 -6.87
N THR A 412 2.66 -41.37 -7.17
CA THR A 412 2.07 -42.63 -7.61
C THR A 412 2.21 -42.71 -9.12
N SER A 413 3.30 -43.31 -9.57
CA SER A 413 3.47 -43.80 -10.93
C SER A 413 2.72 -45.13 -11.09
N GLN A 414 1.67 -45.16 -11.91
CA GLN A 414 1.25 -46.36 -12.66
C GLN A 414 0.07 -46.03 -13.59
N GLY A 415 0.23 -46.34 -14.89
CA GLY A 415 -0.89 -46.72 -15.77
C GLY A 415 -1.26 -45.79 -16.93
N GLU A 416 -0.41 -45.80 -17.95
CA GLU A 416 -0.61 -45.60 -19.39
C GLU A 416 -2.00 -45.31 -20.03
N ASN A 417 -1.91 -44.45 -21.06
CA ASN A 417 -2.67 -44.41 -22.33
C ASN A 417 -4.12 -43.90 -22.30
N GLY A 418 -4.22 -42.57 -22.35
CA GLY A 418 -5.40 -41.86 -22.83
C GLY A 418 -4.98 -40.49 -23.38
N GLU A 419 -4.46 -40.48 -24.61
CA GLU A 419 -4.20 -39.28 -25.42
C GLU A 419 -5.49 -38.47 -25.59
N LEU A 420 -5.77 -37.62 -24.61
CA LEU A 420 -6.71 -36.51 -24.71
C LEU A 420 -5.88 -35.26 -24.93
N GLY A 421 -5.51 -35.06 -26.20
CA GLY A 421 -4.71 -33.95 -26.74
C GLY A 421 -4.80 -32.68 -25.89
N GLY A 422 -3.81 -32.54 -25.01
CA GLY A 422 -3.34 -31.23 -24.59
C GLY A 422 -2.25 -30.83 -25.58
N ILE A 423 -2.11 -29.53 -25.81
CA ILE A 423 -1.00 -28.97 -26.57
C ILE A 423 0.29 -29.60 -25.99
N LEU A 424 1.01 -30.40 -26.79
CA LEU A 424 2.19 -31.16 -26.35
C LEU A 424 3.26 -30.23 -25.73
N GLU A 425 3.33 -29.01 -26.27
CA GLU A 425 4.21 -27.93 -25.82
C GLU A 425 3.90 -27.47 -24.38
N ASP A 426 2.70 -27.70 -23.86
CA ASP A 426 2.25 -27.26 -22.53
C ASP A 426 2.70 -28.22 -21.41
N ALA A 427 2.94 -29.49 -21.76
CA ALA A 427 3.54 -30.48 -20.87
C ALA A 427 5.07 -30.38 -20.91
N GLU A 428 5.66 -30.21 -22.11
CA GLU A 428 7.10 -30.00 -22.26
C GLU A 428 7.58 -28.68 -21.64
N ALA A 429 6.80 -27.59 -21.73
CA ALA A 429 7.12 -26.34 -21.04
C ALA A 429 7.08 -26.50 -19.50
N ALA A 430 6.15 -27.32 -18.98
CA ALA A 430 6.02 -27.58 -17.56
C ALA A 430 7.11 -28.53 -17.00
N GLU A 431 7.68 -29.40 -17.84
CA GLU A 431 8.79 -30.30 -17.47
C GLU A 431 10.17 -29.63 -17.66
N ALA A 432 10.33 -28.76 -18.65
CA ALA A 432 11.52 -27.89 -18.78
C ALA A 432 11.63 -26.88 -17.60
N ASP A 433 10.49 -26.54 -16.98
CA ASP A 433 10.35 -25.59 -15.87
C ASP A 433 10.96 -26.04 -14.52
N LEU A 434 11.36 -27.32 -14.38
CA LEU A 434 11.96 -27.87 -13.15
C LEU A 434 13.50 -27.92 -13.14
N HIS A 435 14.16 -27.67 -14.27
CA HIS A 435 15.61 -27.89 -14.41
C HIS A 435 16.48 -26.62 -14.50
N GLN A 436 15.90 -25.41 -14.43
CA GLN A 436 16.65 -24.15 -14.43
C GLN A 436 16.42 -23.31 -13.16
N GLU A 437 16.79 -23.86 -12.01
CA GLU A 437 17.03 -23.09 -10.80
C GLU A 437 18.53 -22.76 -10.70
N ASN A 438 18.88 -21.46 -10.63
CA ASN A 438 20.19 -20.86 -10.25
C ASN A 438 20.76 -19.79 -11.20
N THR A 439 19.92 -18.92 -11.77
CA THR A 439 20.41 -17.61 -12.22
C THR A 439 19.63 -16.51 -11.51
N SER A 440 20.27 -15.37 -11.25
CA SER A 440 19.66 -14.19 -10.63
C SER A 440 18.51 -13.67 -11.51
N GLN A 441 17.31 -14.23 -11.35
CA GLN A 441 16.15 -13.90 -12.16
C GLN A 441 15.73 -12.47 -11.85
N THR A 442 15.88 -11.58 -12.82
CA THR A 442 15.35 -10.21 -12.72
C THR A 442 13.82 -10.28 -12.61
N PRO A 443 13.15 -9.32 -11.93
CA PRO A 443 11.69 -9.29 -11.85
C PRO A 443 11.02 -9.32 -13.23
N ASP A 444 11.65 -8.71 -14.23
CA ASP A 444 11.18 -8.71 -15.62
C ASP A 444 11.22 -10.11 -16.25
N TYR A 445 12.27 -10.89 -15.98
CA TYR A 445 12.35 -12.27 -16.43
C TYR A 445 11.26 -13.15 -15.80
N LEU A 446 11.00 -12.95 -14.50
CA LEU A 446 9.90 -13.64 -13.80
C LEU A 446 8.52 -13.29 -14.38
N LEU A 447 8.28 -12.01 -14.68
CA LEU A 447 7.03 -11.56 -15.30
C LEU A 447 6.87 -12.16 -16.70
N ALA A 448 7.89 -12.07 -17.54
CA ALA A 448 7.88 -12.62 -18.89
C ALA A 448 7.62 -14.13 -18.86
N ARG A 449 8.28 -14.86 -17.95
CA ARG A 449 8.06 -16.30 -17.76
C ARG A 449 6.62 -16.64 -17.38
N CYS A 450 6.04 -15.91 -16.42
CA CYS A 450 4.67 -16.18 -15.96
C CYS A 450 3.59 -15.75 -16.97
N THR A 451 3.88 -14.78 -17.83
CA THR A 451 2.91 -14.21 -18.79
C THR A 451 3.03 -14.80 -20.19
N ALA A 452 4.17 -15.37 -20.58
CA ALA A 452 4.39 -16.01 -21.88
C ALA A 452 3.31 -17.01 -22.32
N PRO A 453 2.81 -17.94 -21.46
CA PRO A 453 1.73 -18.85 -21.88
C PRO A 453 0.38 -18.13 -22.07
N ILE A 454 0.17 -17.00 -21.40
CA ILE A 454 -1.07 -16.20 -21.51
C ILE A 454 -1.04 -15.36 -22.79
N THR A 455 0.11 -14.76 -23.12
CA THR A 455 0.26 -13.91 -24.33
C THR A 455 0.22 -14.71 -25.63
N ARG A 456 0.63 -15.98 -25.61
CA ARG A 456 0.56 -16.87 -26.78
C ARG A 456 -0.86 -17.32 -27.11
N TYR A 457 -1.82 -17.12 -26.20
CA TYR A 457 -3.19 -17.55 -26.41
C TYR A 457 -3.92 -16.58 -27.36
N THR A 458 -4.54 -17.13 -28.40
CA THR A 458 -5.34 -16.35 -29.35
C THR A 458 -6.80 -16.33 -28.90
N VAL A 459 -7.28 -15.17 -28.48
CA VAL A 459 -8.68 -14.99 -28.06
C VAL A 459 -9.57 -15.01 -29.31
N PRO A 460 -10.64 -15.82 -29.34
CA PRO A 460 -11.58 -15.84 -30.46
C PRO A 460 -12.28 -14.48 -30.66
N MET A 461 -12.64 -14.19 -31.92
CA MET A 461 -13.34 -12.95 -32.30
C MET A 461 -14.60 -12.68 -31.48
N GLU A 462 -15.32 -13.75 -31.09
CA GLU A 462 -16.55 -13.70 -30.30
C GLU A 462 -16.35 -12.98 -28.95
N TYR A 463 -15.14 -13.06 -28.38
CA TYR A 463 -14.83 -12.52 -27.07
C TYR A 463 -14.09 -11.16 -27.12
N LEU A 464 -13.79 -10.61 -28.30
CA LEU A 464 -12.99 -9.38 -28.43
C LEU A 464 -13.65 -8.13 -27.82
N ASN A 465 -14.99 -8.09 -27.79
CA ASN A 465 -15.74 -6.97 -27.20
C ASN A 465 -15.95 -7.12 -25.68
N THR A 466 -15.42 -8.18 -25.08
CA THR A 466 -15.57 -8.44 -23.65
C THR A 466 -14.68 -7.47 -22.86
N PRO A 467 -15.20 -6.77 -21.83
CA PRO A 467 -14.38 -5.87 -21.03
C PRO A 467 -13.26 -6.66 -20.33
N SER A 468 -12.02 -6.24 -20.60
CA SER A 468 -10.82 -6.86 -20.07
C SER A 468 -10.19 -6.01 -18.98
N GLU A 469 -9.81 -6.64 -17.86
CA GLU A 469 -9.08 -6.01 -16.79
C GLU A 469 -7.60 -6.37 -16.86
N ALA A 470 -6.75 -5.34 -16.98
CA ALA A 470 -5.30 -5.53 -16.95
C ALA A 470 -4.83 -5.87 -15.52
N MET A 471 -4.18 -7.02 -15.38
CA MET A 471 -3.45 -7.37 -14.16
C MET A 471 -2.45 -6.25 -13.79
N PRO A 472 -2.14 -6.00 -12.51
CA PRO A 472 -2.67 -6.70 -11.35
C PRO A 472 -4.13 -6.32 -11.01
N VAL A 473 -4.94 -7.35 -10.76
CA VAL A 473 -6.35 -7.24 -10.33
C VAL A 473 -6.52 -7.74 -8.91
N ASN A 474 -7.58 -7.27 -8.23
CA ASN A 474 -7.93 -7.78 -6.90
C ASN A 474 -8.29 -9.26 -6.96
N THR A 475 -8.03 -10.01 -5.89
CA THR A 475 -8.35 -11.45 -5.82
C THR A 475 -9.84 -11.71 -6.06
N ALA A 476 -10.71 -10.83 -5.56
CA ALA A 476 -12.15 -10.92 -5.79
C ALA A 476 -12.53 -10.86 -7.28
N VAL A 477 -11.83 -10.06 -8.10
CA VAL A 477 -12.07 -10.00 -9.56
C VAL A 477 -11.69 -11.33 -10.20
N LEU A 478 -10.51 -11.87 -9.84
CA LEU A 478 -10.05 -13.15 -10.36
C LEU A 478 -11.00 -14.29 -9.97
N ASP A 479 -11.54 -14.27 -8.75
CA ASP A 479 -12.55 -15.23 -8.29
C ASP A 479 -13.87 -15.09 -9.05
N ILE A 480 -14.32 -13.86 -9.35
CA ILE A 480 -15.53 -13.60 -10.16
C ILE A 480 -15.35 -14.14 -11.57
N VAL A 481 -14.26 -13.78 -12.27
CA VAL A 481 -13.99 -14.25 -13.63
C VAL A 481 -13.87 -15.77 -13.67
N HIS A 482 -13.23 -16.37 -12.65
CA HIS A 482 -13.19 -17.82 -12.52
C HIS A 482 -14.58 -18.42 -12.38
N ALA A 483 -15.44 -17.86 -11.52
CA ALA A 483 -16.81 -18.33 -11.32
C ALA A 483 -17.64 -18.22 -12.62
N GLU A 484 -17.55 -17.09 -13.34
CA GLU A 484 -18.17 -16.90 -14.66
C GLU A 484 -17.74 -18.03 -15.63
N GLY A 485 -16.44 -18.34 -15.68
CA GLY A 485 -15.93 -19.43 -16.53
C GLY A 485 -16.41 -20.82 -16.10
N LEU A 486 -16.57 -21.06 -14.80
CA LEU A 486 -17.13 -22.31 -14.31
C LEU A 486 -18.62 -22.44 -14.64
N GLU A 487 -19.37 -21.34 -14.66
CA GLU A 487 -20.77 -21.33 -15.09
C GLU A 487 -20.91 -21.71 -16.57
N GLU A 488 -20.08 -21.16 -17.45
CA GLU A 488 -20.06 -21.57 -18.88
C GLU A 488 -19.77 -23.06 -19.05
N VAL A 489 -18.76 -23.57 -18.36
CA VAL A 489 -18.42 -25.00 -18.36
C VAL A 489 -19.61 -25.84 -17.89
N ASN A 490 -20.25 -25.45 -16.79
CA ASN A 490 -21.40 -26.17 -16.26
C ASN A 490 -22.59 -26.11 -17.23
N ALA A 491 -22.84 -24.99 -17.89
CA ALA A 491 -23.90 -24.84 -18.87
C ALA A 491 -23.72 -25.79 -20.08
N LEU A 492 -22.46 -26.01 -20.51
CA LEU A 492 -22.15 -26.96 -21.58
C LEU A 492 -22.28 -28.42 -21.16
N LEU A 493 -21.91 -28.76 -19.92
CA LEU A 493 -21.87 -30.16 -19.45
C LEU A 493 -23.20 -30.64 -18.84
N LYS A 494 -23.99 -29.74 -18.24
CA LYS A 494 -25.24 -30.08 -17.55
C LYS A 494 -26.25 -30.82 -18.45
N PRO A 495 -26.50 -30.39 -19.70
CA PRO A 495 -27.44 -31.10 -20.58
C PRO A 495 -27.10 -32.58 -20.73
N PHE A 496 -25.81 -32.90 -20.91
CA PHE A 496 -25.37 -34.27 -21.04
C PHE A 496 -25.34 -35.03 -19.70
N LEU A 497 -24.86 -34.42 -18.62
CA LEU A 497 -24.69 -35.12 -17.34
C LEU A 497 -25.99 -35.34 -16.57
N VAL A 498 -26.94 -34.40 -16.68
CA VAL A 498 -28.17 -34.37 -15.88
C VAL A 498 -29.39 -34.57 -16.76
N ASP A 499 -29.59 -33.72 -17.76
CA ASP A 499 -30.88 -33.63 -18.46
C ASP A 499 -31.14 -34.83 -19.39
N LEU A 500 -30.07 -35.41 -19.96
CA LEU A 500 -30.11 -36.64 -20.75
C LEU A 500 -30.01 -37.93 -19.92
N ARG A 501 -30.00 -37.85 -18.58
CA ARG A 501 -30.00 -39.06 -17.74
C ARG A 501 -31.39 -39.73 -17.82
N GLY A 502 -31.40 -40.99 -18.24
CA GLY A 502 -32.59 -41.83 -18.25
C GLY A 502 -32.90 -42.44 -16.89
N PRO A 503 -34.10 -43.01 -16.72
CA PRO A 503 -34.39 -43.85 -15.56
C PRO A 503 -33.41 -45.04 -15.49
N PRO A 504 -33.13 -45.55 -14.28
CA PRO A 504 -32.34 -46.77 -14.15
C PRO A 504 -33.04 -47.92 -14.89
N PRO A 505 -32.35 -48.62 -15.79
CA PRO A 505 -32.94 -49.72 -16.54
C PRO A 505 -33.22 -50.92 -15.63
N SER A 506 -34.17 -51.76 -16.05
CA SER A 506 -34.54 -53.00 -15.36
C SER A 506 -33.38 -54.00 -15.25
N TRP A 507 -32.44 -53.94 -16.19
CA TRP A 507 -31.29 -54.85 -16.27
C TRP A 507 -29.95 -54.11 -16.10
N PRO A 508 -29.01 -54.66 -15.31
CA PRO A 508 -27.70 -54.04 -15.09
C PRO A 508 -26.85 -53.93 -16.36
N GLU A 509 -27.00 -54.85 -17.32
CA GLU A 509 -26.28 -54.84 -18.60
C GLU A 509 -26.69 -53.64 -19.49
N LEU A 510 -27.86 -53.06 -19.24
CA LEU A 510 -28.35 -51.86 -19.90
C LEU A 510 -27.93 -50.59 -19.17
N VAL A 511 -27.10 -50.65 -18.12
CA VAL A 511 -26.57 -49.45 -17.48
C VAL A 511 -25.37 -48.94 -18.27
N CYS A 512 -25.24 -47.62 -18.40
CA CYS A 512 -24.06 -47.01 -19.00
C CYS A 512 -22.80 -47.40 -18.23
N SER A 513 -21.85 -48.05 -18.90
CA SER A 513 -20.57 -48.47 -18.32
C SER A 513 -19.59 -47.32 -18.09
N LEU A 514 -19.84 -46.15 -18.69
CA LEU A 514 -18.93 -45.00 -18.63
C LEU A 514 -19.13 -44.19 -17.34
N ASP A 515 -18.05 -44.01 -16.58
CA ASP A 515 -18.02 -43.07 -15.47
C ASP A 515 -17.54 -41.68 -15.91
N PHE A 516 -18.52 -40.84 -16.25
CA PHE A 516 -18.27 -39.44 -16.63
C PHE A 516 -17.76 -38.58 -15.45
N HIS A 517 -17.88 -39.03 -14.19
CA HIS A 517 -17.39 -38.27 -13.04
C HIS A 517 -15.86 -38.20 -13.03
N VAL A 518 -15.16 -39.25 -13.46
CA VAL A 518 -13.70 -39.25 -13.60
C VAL A 518 -13.27 -38.21 -14.64
N GLY A 519 -13.91 -38.20 -15.80
CA GLY A 519 -13.65 -37.20 -16.84
C GLY A 519 -13.92 -35.78 -16.37
N LYS A 520 -15.02 -35.59 -15.63
CA LYS A 520 -15.38 -34.30 -15.03
C LYS A 520 -14.30 -33.86 -14.03
N LYS A 521 -13.86 -34.75 -13.12
CA LYS A 521 -12.79 -34.47 -12.15
C LYS A 521 -11.47 -34.07 -12.84
N ASN A 522 -11.12 -34.76 -13.91
CA ASN A 522 -9.92 -34.44 -14.70
C ASN A 522 -10.02 -33.07 -15.38
N LEU A 523 -11.21 -32.68 -15.87
CA LEU A 523 -11.46 -31.34 -16.37
C LEU A 523 -11.27 -30.30 -15.27
N TRP A 524 -11.88 -30.45 -14.09
CA TRP A 524 -11.71 -29.51 -12.96
C TRP A 524 -10.25 -29.34 -12.56
N ALA A 525 -9.47 -30.43 -12.57
CA ALA A 525 -8.03 -30.35 -12.33
C ALA A 525 -7.29 -29.53 -13.40
N LYS A 526 -7.64 -29.68 -14.68
CA LYS A 526 -7.12 -28.87 -15.79
C LYS A 526 -7.48 -27.38 -15.63
N LEU A 527 -8.75 -27.07 -15.32
CA LEU A 527 -9.21 -25.70 -15.08
C LEU A 527 -8.49 -25.06 -13.89
N GLY A 528 -8.28 -25.82 -12.81
CA GLY A 528 -7.51 -25.38 -11.66
C GLY A 528 -6.05 -25.05 -12.00
N ARG A 529 -5.42 -25.76 -12.94
CA ARG A 529 -4.07 -25.41 -13.44
C ARG A 529 -4.07 -24.08 -14.19
N VAL A 530 -5.05 -23.83 -15.04
CA VAL A 530 -5.18 -22.55 -15.76
C VAL A 530 -5.42 -21.41 -14.78
N ARG A 531 -6.33 -21.57 -13.81
CA ARG A 531 -6.55 -20.58 -12.73
C ARG A 531 -5.24 -20.23 -12.01
N ARG A 532 -4.47 -21.23 -11.59
CA ARG A 532 -3.17 -21.03 -10.90
C ARG A 532 -2.16 -20.26 -11.76
N ARG A 533 -2.17 -20.44 -13.09
CA ARG A 533 -1.30 -19.67 -14.00
C ARG A 533 -1.64 -18.18 -13.92
N PHE A 534 -2.92 -17.82 -14.00
CA PHE A 534 -3.38 -16.43 -13.84
C PHE A 534 -3.13 -15.89 -12.44
N GLU A 535 -3.32 -16.68 -11.37
CA GLU A 535 -3.01 -16.27 -10.00
C GLU A 535 -1.52 -15.91 -9.85
N ARG A 536 -0.61 -16.76 -10.34
CA ARG A 536 0.84 -16.49 -10.31
C ARG A 536 1.21 -15.27 -11.14
N ALA A 537 0.68 -15.15 -12.34
CA ALA A 537 0.91 -13.96 -13.18
C ALA A 537 0.42 -12.69 -12.48
N ASN A 538 -0.75 -12.74 -11.82
CA ASN A 538 -1.32 -11.64 -11.06
C ASN A 538 -0.47 -11.29 -9.82
N GLU A 539 0.06 -12.29 -9.12
CA GLU A 539 0.97 -12.10 -7.98
C GLU A 539 2.27 -11.40 -8.40
N VAL A 540 2.93 -11.89 -9.45
CA VAL A 540 4.17 -11.31 -9.96
C VAL A 540 3.93 -9.90 -10.48
N SER A 541 2.86 -9.69 -11.25
CA SER A 541 2.46 -8.36 -11.74
C SER A 541 2.18 -7.40 -10.59
N SER A 542 1.51 -7.87 -9.53
CA SER A 542 1.21 -7.08 -8.33
C SER A 542 2.50 -6.70 -7.57
N ALA A 543 3.43 -7.62 -7.41
CA ALA A 543 4.71 -7.36 -6.76
C ALA A 543 5.54 -6.30 -7.51
N ILE A 544 5.61 -6.41 -8.84
CA ILE A 544 6.35 -5.46 -9.68
C ILE A 544 5.69 -4.08 -9.65
N PHE A 545 4.39 -4.00 -9.96
CA PHE A 545 3.64 -2.74 -9.93
C PHE A 545 3.75 -2.04 -8.57
N CYS A 546 3.53 -2.77 -7.47
CA CYS A 546 3.60 -2.19 -6.13
C CYS A 546 5.01 -1.79 -5.74
N GLY A 547 6.03 -2.57 -6.14
CA GLY A 547 7.43 -2.24 -5.91
C GLY A 547 7.85 -0.97 -6.64
N GLU A 548 7.45 -0.80 -7.90
CA GLU A 548 7.70 0.43 -8.67
C GLU A 548 6.95 1.62 -8.08
N LEU A 549 5.69 1.43 -7.67
CA LEU A 549 4.89 2.47 -7.06
C LEU A 549 5.54 2.98 -5.78
N LEU A 550 6.02 2.07 -4.92
CA LEU A 550 6.72 2.42 -3.69
C LEU A 550 8.05 3.14 -3.96
N ARG A 551 8.83 2.70 -4.96
CA ARG A 551 10.08 3.38 -5.35
C ARG A 551 9.81 4.81 -5.81
N TYR A 552 8.83 5.00 -6.69
CA TYR A 552 8.48 6.33 -7.19
C TYR A 552 7.94 7.24 -6.08
N LEU A 553 7.01 6.74 -5.27
CA LEU A 553 6.46 7.53 -4.16
C LEU A 553 7.53 7.87 -3.12
N HIS A 554 8.47 6.96 -2.85
CA HIS A 554 9.59 7.22 -1.93
C HIS A 554 10.57 8.24 -2.48
N SER A 555 10.91 8.22 -3.78
CA SER A 555 11.76 9.27 -4.38
C SER A 555 11.12 10.66 -4.28
N VAL A 556 9.79 10.75 -4.43
CA VAL A 556 9.05 12.00 -4.19
C VAL A 556 9.11 12.41 -2.72
N VAL A 557 8.97 11.47 -1.78
CA VAL A 557 9.12 11.75 -0.34
C VAL A 557 10.51 12.27 0.01
N LEU A 558 11.57 11.65 -0.53
CA LEU A 558 12.94 12.10 -0.28
C LEU A 558 13.15 13.53 -0.80
N SER A 559 12.73 13.82 -2.04
CA SER A 559 12.80 15.16 -2.62
C SER A 559 12.00 16.18 -1.80
N LYS A 560 10.80 15.81 -1.33
CA LYS A 560 9.96 16.67 -0.51
C LYS A 560 10.54 16.91 0.89
N ASN A 561 11.22 15.93 1.48
CA ASN A 561 11.88 16.14 2.76
C ASN A 561 13.00 17.17 2.66
N GLU A 562 13.77 17.15 1.57
CA GLU A 562 14.82 18.15 1.32
C GLU A 562 14.20 19.56 1.28
N THR A 563 13.13 19.76 0.49
CA THR A 563 12.45 21.06 0.41
C THR A 563 11.78 21.50 1.72
N ASP A 564 11.12 20.58 2.43
CA ASP A 564 10.41 20.88 3.68
C ASP A 564 11.39 21.18 4.82
N THR A 565 12.55 20.51 4.85
CA THR A 565 13.59 20.78 5.85
C THR A 565 14.27 22.12 5.60
N GLU A 566 14.53 22.51 4.35
CA GLU A 566 15.03 23.84 4.00
C GLU A 566 14.04 24.95 4.41
N ALA A 567 12.75 24.77 4.11
CA ALA A 567 11.71 25.73 4.47
C ALA A 567 11.55 25.88 6.00
N GLN A 568 11.59 24.76 6.75
CA GLN A 568 11.54 24.78 8.21
C GLN A 568 12.79 25.39 8.83
N GLN A 569 13.98 25.17 8.25
CA GLN A 569 15.22 25.83 8.68
C GLN A 569 15.13 27.35 8.49
N GLN A 570 14.61 27.82 7.35
CA GLN A 570 14.38 29.25 7.10
C GLN A 570 13.35 29.87 8.07
N GLN A 571 12.33 29.12 8.48
CA GLN A 571 11.34 29.56 9.47
C GLN A 571 11.91 29.58 10.91
N GLN A 572 12.76 28.61 11.29
CA GLN A 572 13.42 28.61 12.59
C GLN A 572 14.40 29.80 12.75
N LEU A 573 15.11 30.16 11.68
CA LEU A 573 15.95 31.37 11.62
C LEU A 573 15.13 32.67 11.77
N ARG A 574 13.82 32.66 11.48
CA ARG A 574 12.90 33.80 11.62
C ARG A 574 12.20 33.91 12.99
N GLY A 575 12.58 33.09 13.97
CA GLY A 575 12.47 33.50 15.38
C GLY A 575 11.32 32.95 16.22
N ARG A 576 10.75 31.77 15.94
CA ARG A 576 9.83 31.11 16.90
C ARG A 576 9.62 29.62 16.61
N ALA A 577 10.42 28.75 17.23
CA ALA A 577 10.00 27.44 17.76
C ALA A 577 11.20 26.69 18.36
N VAL A 578 11.06 26.31 19.63
CA VAL A 578 12.03 25.54 20.43
C VAL A 578 11.71 24.05 20.24
N SER A 579 12.56 23.31 19.53
CA SER A 579 12.58 21.84 19.60
C SER A 579 13.96 21.20 19.38
N SER A 580 15.01 22.00 19.24
CA SER A 580 16.40 21.54 19.27
C SER A 580 17.05 21.93 20.59
N ILE A 581 17.91 21.06 21.12
CA ILE A 581 18.77 21.37 22.27
C ILE A 581 19.67 22.52 21.81
N MET A 582 19.43 23.73 22.33
CA MET A 582 20.22 24.91 21.99
C MET A 582 21.33 25.09 23.02
N LEU A 583 22.58 25.18 22.58
CA LEU A 583 23.65 25.76 23.38
C LEU A 583 23.51 27.28 23.32
N VAL A 584 23.08 27.87 24.43
CA VAL A 584 23.01 29.31 24.57
C VAL A 584 24.36 29.81 25.06
N ASP A 585 25.27 30.13 24.15
CA ASP A 585 26.45 30.93 24.49
C ASP A 585 26.12 32.42 24.30
N LYS A 586 25.79 33.12 25.40
CA LYS A 586 25.43 34.55 25.35
C LYS A 586 26.62 35.49 25.14
N LYS A 587 27.86 34.98 25.09
CA LYS A 587 29.08 35.80 25.09
C LYS A 587 29.82 35.84 23.77
N SER A 588 29.60 34.88 22.87
CA SER A 588 30.09 34.96 21.49
C SER A 588 28.97 35.46 20.60
N GLY A 589 29.18 36.52 19.82
CA GLY A 589 28.15 37.15 18.95
C GLY A 589 27.67 36.29 17.78
N ASN A 590 27.77 34.96 17.86
CA ASN A 590 27.34 34.02 16.84
C ASN A 590 25.93 33.49 17.17
N ALA A 591 25.11 33.34 16.15
CA ALA A 591 23.74 32.84 16.29
C ALA A 591 23.71 31.45 16.98
N PRO A 592 22.71 31.15 17.82
CA PRO A 592 22.60 29.86 18.49
C PRO A 592 22.49 28.74 17.45
N VAL A 593 23.49 27.85 17.42
CA VAL A 593 23.52 26.68 16.52
C VAL A 593 22.79 25.52 17.22
N ALA A 594 21.80 24.93 16.55
CA ALA A 594 21.12 23.73 17.03
C ALA A 594 22.11 22.56 17.11
N LEU A 595 22.19 21.86 18.24
CA LEU A 595 23.11 20.74 18.44
C LEU A 595 22.79 19.53 17.56
N THR A 596 21.53 19.31 17.18
CA THR A 596 21.12 18.22 16.28
C THR A 596 19.93 18.63 15.38
N ARG A 597 19.94 18.16 14.13
CA ARG A 597 18.85 18.30 13.16
C ARG A 597 17.95 17.04 13.13
N VAL A 598 18.41 15.93 13.71
CA VAL A 598 17.70 14.63 13.80
C VAL A 598 16.20 14.76 14.10
N PRO A 599 15.75 15.47 15.15
CA PRO A 599 14.33 15.41 15.52
C PRO A 599 13.42 16.07 14.47
N LEU A 600 13.92 17.07 13.75
CA LEU A 600 13.19 17.77 12.71
C LEU A 600 13.14 16.95 11.42
N GLU A 601 14.29 16.44 10.97
CA GLU A 601 14.38 15.62 9.75
C GLU A 601 13.58 14.31 9.89
N LEU A 602 13.64 13.65 11.05
CA LEU A 602 12.84 12.45 11.32
C LEU A 602 11.34 12.74 11.40
N LEU A 603 10.93 13.87 12.00
CA LEU A 603 9.51 14.25 12.08
C LEU A 603 8.95 14.58 10.69
N THR A 604 9.71 15.30 9.87
CA THR A 604 9.35 15.63 8.49
C THR A 604 9.29 14.37 7.63
N TYR A 605 10.29 13.48 7.73
CA TYR A 605 10.28 12.20 7.02
C TYR A 605 9.08 11.34 7.40
N LYS A 606 8.78 11.22 8.70
CA LYS A 606 7.60 10.50 9.20
C LYS A 606 6.31 11.04 8.60
N ASN A 607 6.11 12.36 8.62
CA ASN A 607 4.89 13.00 8.11
C ASN A 607 4.70 12.79 6.61
N ASN A 608 5.78 12.87 5.83
CA ASN A 608 5.74 12.64 4.39
C ASN A 608 5.56 11.16 4.05
N LEU A 609 6.14 10.25 4.85
CA LEU A 609 5.93 8.81 4.75
C LEU A 609 4.49 8.41 5.08
N GLU A 610 3.84 9.05 6.06
CA GLU A 610 2.42 8.85 6.36
C GLU A 610 1.51 9.18 5.16
N ALA A 611 1.76 10.32 4.50
CA ALA A 611 1.03 10.71 3.30
C ALA A 611 1.28 9.74 2.14
N MET A 612 2.53 9.27 1.99
CA MET A 612 2.93 8.29 0.99
C MET A 612 2.20 6.96 1.15
N VAL A 613 2.11 6.43 2.38
CA VAL A 613 1.38 5.18 2.66
C VAL A 613 -0.11 5.33 2.33
N SER A 614 -0.70 6.51 2.55
CA SER A 614 -2.09 6.76 2.15
C SER A 614 -2.26 6.73 0.62
N GLN A 615 -1.38 7.41 -0.12
CA GLN A 615 -1.41 7.42 -1.58
C GLN A 615 -1.19 6.01 -2.14
N TYR A 616 -0.25 5.26 -1.56
CA TYR A 616 0.01 3.88 -1.92
C TYR A 616 -1.23 3.02 -1.74
N ASN A 617 -1.86 3.03 -0.56
CA ASN A 617 -3.06 2.24 -0.31
C ASN A 617 -4.24 2.61 -1.22
N PHE A 618 -4.29 3.87 -1.68
CA PHE A 618 -5.32 4.33 -2.60
C PHE A 618 -5.10 3.80 -4.03
N VAL A 619 -3.85 3.72 -4.48
CA VAL A 619 -3.50 3.34 -5.87
C VAL A 619 -3.20 1.85 -6.01
N ALA A 620 -2.48 1.26 -5.05
CA ALA A 620 -2.03 -0.12 -5.05
C ALA A 620 -3.18 -1.10 -5.31
N ARG A 621 -2.87 -2.17 -6.04
CA ARG A 621 -3.84 -3.20 -6.44
C ARG A 621 -3.17 -4.57 -6.53
N GLY A 622 -3.99 -5.60 -6.33
CA GLY A 622 -3.56 -7.00 -6.39
C GLY A 622 -3.06 -7.58 -5.06
N PRO A 623 -2.77 -8.89 -5.06
CA PRO A 623 -2.55 -9.67 -3.84
C PRO A 623 -1.27 -9.29 -3.08
N GLN A 624 -0.25 -8.74 -3.74
CA GLN A 624 1.04 -8.44 -3.13
C GLN A 624 1.12 -7.01 -2.55
N ALA A 625 0.05 -6.22 -2.60
CA ALA A 625 0.05 -4.83 -2.14
C ALA A 625 0.48 -4.69 -0.66
N ALA A 626 -0.03 -5.53 0.24
CA ALA A 626 0.35 -5.47 1.66
C ALA A 626 1.80 -5.96 1.88
N THR A 627 2.19 -7.04 1.21
CA THR A 627 3.54 -7.64 1.32
C THR A 627 4.62 -6.68 0.81
N ALA A 628 4.39 -6.03 -0.34
CA ALA A 628 5.31 -5.06 -0.91
C ALA A 628 5.51 -3.86 0.02
N LEU A 629 4.42 -3.36 0.64
CA LEU A 629 4.51 -2.29 1.63
C LEU A 629 5.30 -2.72 2.87
N ALA A 630 5.06 -3.93 3.39
CA ALA A 630 5.82 -4.46 4.52
C ALA A 630 7.33 -4.57 4.20
N GLY A 631 7.66 -5.07 3.02
CA GLY A 631 9.04 -5.15 2.53
C GLY A 631 9.69 -3.77 2.41
N PHE A 632 8.96 -2.78 1.91
CA PHE A 632 9.43 -1.40 1.81
C PHE A 632 9.70 -0.76 3.18
N LEU A 633 8.81 -0.95 4.16
CA LEU A 633 8.99 -0.42 5.51
C LEU A 633 10.19 -1.08 6.22
N ASN A 634 10.40 -2.38 6.03
CA ASN A 634 11.47 -3.13 6.69
C ASN A 634 12.85 -2.95 6.03
N GLY A 635 12.90 -2.65 4.72
CA GLY A 635 14.13 -2.44 3.96
C GLY A 635 14.43 -0.95 3.76
N PRO A 636 13.96 -0.34 2.64
CA PRO A 636 14.21 1.07 2.28
C PRO A 636 14.03 2.10 3.39
N VAL A 637 12.92 2.02 4.15
CA VAL A 637 12.65 3.00 5.22
C VAL A 637 13.62 2.81 6.38
N ARG A 638 13.88 1.57 6.78
CA ARG A 638 14.86 1.25 7.82
C ARG A 638 16.27 1.70 7.42
N SER A 639 16.69 1.45 6.17
CA SER A 639 17.99 1.90 5.68
C SER A 639 18.10 3.43 5.66
N GLN A 640 17.02 4.13 5.31
CA GLN A 640 17.01 5.60 5.34
C GLN A 640 17.11 6.14 6.77
N LEU A 641 16.42 5.51 7.73
CA LEU A 641 16.52 5.90 9.13
C LEU A 641 17.94 5.68 9.66
N LEU A 642 18.55 4.54 9.34
CA LEU A 642 19.95 4.26 9.71
C LEU A 642 20.91 5.28 9.09
N TYR A 643 20.71 5.63 7.81
CA TYR A 643 21.50 6.63 7.11
C TYR A 643 21.40 8.01 7.79
N LEU A 644 20.19 8.48 8.09
CA LEU A 644 19.98 9.77 8.77
C LEU A 644 20.60 9.77 10.18
N THR A 645 20.49 8.67 10.93
CA THR A 645 21.12 8.57 12.26
C THR A 645 22.64 8.55 12.17
N GLN A 646 23.22 7.88 11.17
CA GLN A 646 24.66 7.85 10.98
C GLN A 646 25.19 9.22 10.59
N GLN A 647 24.54 9.90 9.65
CA GLN A 647 24.93 11.24 9.22
C GLN A 647 24.96 12.24 10.37
N GLU A 648 24.01 12.16 11.30
CA GLU A 648 23.95 13.03 12.47
C GLU A 648 24.94 12.62 13.56
N TYR A 649 25.21 11.32 13.72
CA TYR A 649 26.31 10.85 14.57
C TYR A 649 27.65 11.40 14.09
N ASP A 650 27.92 11.34 12.79
CA ASP A 650 29.16 11.86 12.19
C ASP A 650 29.29 13.38 12.40
N ARG A 651 28.18 14.13 12.22
CA ARG A 651 28.14 15.59 12.51
C ARG A 651 28.39 15.88 13.99
N PHE A 652 27.79 15.12 14.89
CA PHE A 652 27.97 15.29 16.33
C PHE A 652 29.41 14.97 16.75
N SER A 653 29.99 13.88 16.23
CA SER A 653 31.39 13.53 16.45
C SER A 653 32.32 14.65 16.01
N ALA A 654 32.15 15.18 14.79
CA ALA A 654 32.97 16.28 14.30
C ALA A 654 32.85 17.56 15.17
N ALA A 655 31.65 17.85 15.68
CA ALA A 655 31.44 18.98 16.60
C ALA A 655 32.12 18.74 17.97
N CYS A 656 32.11 17.50 18.47
CA CYS A 656 32.87 17.13 19.67
C CYS A 656 34.37 17.31 19.45
N ASP A 657 34.91 16.80 18.34
CA ASP A 657 36.33 16.94 17.98
C ASP A 657 36.75 18.42 17.89
N GLU A 658 35.91 19.28 17.31
CA GLU A 658 36.15 20.73 17.25
C GLU A 658 36.19 21.36 18.66
N LYS A 659 35.30 20.94 19.56
CA LYS A 659 35.27 21.45 20.94
C LYS A 659 36.44 20.93 21.77
N GLU A 660 36.85 19.68 21.59
CA GLU A 660 38.05 19.13 22.22
C GLU A 660 39.30 19.89 21.74
N HIS A 661 39.42 20.17 20.45
CA HIS A 661 40.49 21.00 19.92
C HIS A 661 40.48 22.41 20.53
N ARG A 662 39.30 23.02 20.68
CA ARG A 662 39.18 24.35 21.30
C ARG A 662 39.51 24.34 22.79
N ILE A 663 39.22 23.26 23.50
CA ILE A 663 39.62 23.09 24.90
C ILE A 663 41.14 23.01 24.99
N ALA A 664 41.79 22.20 24.15
CA ALA A 664 43.25 22.11 24.11
C ALA A 664 43.91 23.47 23.82
N GLU A 665 43.40 24.25 22.85
CA GLU A 665 43.89 25.62 22.59
C GLU A 665 43.74 26.55 23.81
N LEU A 666 42.64 26.42 24.56
CA LEU A 666 42.40 27.22 25.76
C LEU A 666 43.29 26.78 26.94
N GLU A 667 43.57 25.49 27.06
CA GLU A 667 44.51 24.92 28.03
C GLU A 667 45.95 25.40 27.74
N ASP A 668 46.40 25.33 26.48
CA ASP A 668 47.70 25.88 26.06
C ASP A 668 47.79 27.39 26.36
N SER A 669 46.72 28.14 26.05
CA SER A 669 46.66 29.57 26.37
C SER A 669 46.66 29.83 27.89
N LEU A 670 46.11 28.93 28.69
CA LEU A 670 46.11 29.05 30.16
C LEU A 670 47.52 28.79 30.70
N ASP A 671 48.20 27.77 30.21
CA ASP A 671 49.58 27.42 30.58
C ASP A 671 50.57 28.54 30.23
N ASP A 672 50.40 29.17 29.07
CA ASP A 672 51.15 30.37 28.67
C ASP A 672 50.93 31.53 29.64
N LYS A 673 49.66 31.75 30.05
CA LYS A 673 49.31 32.80 31.01
C LYS A 673 49.83 32.49 32.40
N GLU A 674 49.78 31.25 32.85
CA GLU A 674 50.36 30.83 34.13
C GLU A 674 51.89 31.00 34.14
N SER A 675 52.55 30.68 33.03
CA SER A 675 53.98 30.90 32.84
C SER A 675 54.34 32.39 32.86
N GLN A 676 53.53 33.25 32.23
CA GLN A 676 53.67 34.70 32.33
C GLN A 676 53.51 35.19 33.77
N VAL A 677 52.53 34.69 34.51
CA VAL A 677 52.34 35.04 35.94
C VAL A 677 53.54 34.58 36.77
N LYS A 678 54.05 33.36 36.57
CA LYS A 678 55.26 32.86 37.26
C LYS A 678 56.49 33.73 36.95
N HIS A 679 56.62 34.23 35.73
CA HIS A 679 57.70 35.15 35.38
C HIS A 679 57.55 36.51 36.08
N ILE A 680 56.34 37.08 36.10
CA ILE A 680 56.05 38.34 36.80
C ILE A 680 56.27 38.21 38.30
N THR A 681 55.85 37.11 38.93
CA THR A 681 56.04 36.90 40.37
C THR A 681 57.52 36.75 40.74
N LYS A 682 58.33 36.06 39.92
CA LYS A 682 59.79 36.01 40.09
C LYS A 682 60.43 37.40 39.98
N ALA A 683 60.07 38.16 38.94
CA ALA A 683 60.57 39.52 38.76
C ALA A 683 60.20 40.42 39.96
N ASN A 684 58.95 40.36 40.44
CA ASN A 684 58.51 41.12 41.61
C ASN A 684 59.28 40.72 42.89
N ALA A 685 59.60 39.44 43.07
CA ALA A 685 60.41 38.98 44.20
C ALA A 685 61.87 39.48 44.12
N GLU A 686 62.43 39.58 42.92
CA GLU A 686 63.76 40.19 42.69
C GLU A 686 63.75 41.69 42.97
N TRP A 687 62.72 42.42 42.48
CA TRP A 687 62.51 43.83 42.80
C TRP A 687 62.37 44.07 44.30
N GLY A 688 61.59 43.24 45.00
CA GLY A 688 61.46 43.33 46.46
C GLY A 688 62.77 43.09 47.20
N ARG A 689 63.63 42.20 46.69
CA ARG A 689 64.97 41.97 47.24
C ARG A 689 65.87 43.21 47.05
N GLN A 690 65.89 43.78 45.85
CA GLN A 690 66.65 44.99 45.55
C GLN A 690 66.17 46.19 46.39
N GLU A 691 64.86 46.32 46.59
CA GLU A 691 64.28 47.35 47.46
C GLU A 691 64.76 47.18 48.91
N SER A 692 64.73 45.94 49.44
CA SER A 692 65.23 45.67 50.80
C SER A 692 66.73 45.95 50.98
N GLU A 693 67.55 45.65 49.98
CA GLU A 693 68.99 45.93 50.00
C GLU A 693 69.25 47.44 49.95
N ALA A 694 68.50 48.18 49.14
CA ALA A 694 68.58 49.64 49.09
C ALA A 694 68.15 50.30 50.41
N VAL A 695 67.08 49.80 51.05
CA VAL A 695 66.65 50.26 52.37
C VAL A 695 67.73 50.00 53.43
N ALA A 696 68.35 48.81 53.44
CA ALA A 696 69.42 48.49 54.38
C ALA A 696 70.66 49.40 54.19
N GLN A 697 71.03 49.73 52.95
CA GLN A 697 72.11 50.69 52.67
C GLN A 697 71.78 52.11 53.15
N ILE A 698 70.52 52.55 52.99
CA ILE A 698 70.07 53.85 53.49
C ILE A 698 70.11 53.87 55.03
N GLU A 699 69.66 52.80 55.69
CA GLU A 699 69.73 52.70 57.16
C GLU A 699 71.17 52.70 57.68
N GLN A 700 72.07 51.99 57.00
CA GLN A 700 73.49 51.99 57.35
C GLN A 700 74.11 53.38 57.21
N THR A 701 73.90 54.07 56.08
CA THR A 701 74.42 55.43 55.88
C THR A 701 73.82 56.43 56.88
N HIS A 702 72.55 56.28 57.25
CA HIS A 702 71.93 57.07 58.29
C HIS A 702 72.56 56.80 59.67
N ALA A 703 72.83 55.54 60.02
CA ALA A 703 73.51 55.19 61.27
C ALA A 703 74.95 55.75 61.34
N GLU A 704 75.68 55.71 60.23
CA GLU A 704 77.01 56.32 60.09
C GLU A 704 76.96 57.85 60.27
N GLN A 705 75.97 58.52 59.67
CA GLN A 705 75.75 59.96 59.84
C GLN A 705 75.41 60.32 61.30
N VAL A 706 74.57 59.53 61.97
CA VAL A 706 74.25 59.71 63.40
C VAL A 706 75.49 59.54 64.27
N SER A 707 76.30 58.51 64.01
CA SER A 707 77.58 58.28 64.70
C SER A 707 78.55 59.45 64.52
N SER A 708 78.69 59.97 63.30
CA SER A 708 79.54 61.12 63.00
C SER A 708 79.06 62.39 63.72
N LEU A 709 77.75 62.63 63.76
CA LEU A 709 77.17 63.78 64.48
C LEU A 709 77.37 63.65 65.99
N GLN A 710 77.21 62.44 66.55
CA GLN A 710 77.50 62.19 67.97
C GLN A 710 78.99 62.36 68.30
N GLY A 711 79.89 61.96 67.40
CA GLY A 711 81.33 62.21 67.52
C GLY A 711 81.67 63.71 67.50
N ALA A 712 81.03 64.47 66.60
CA ALA A 712 81.17 65.93 66.54
C ALA A 712 80.65 66.60 67.82
N ILE A 713 79.50 66.17 68.34
CA ILE A 713 78.95 66.66 69.62
C ILE A 713 79.93 66.42 70.77
N ARG A 714 80.47 65.19 70.91
CA ARG A 714 81.47 64.89 71.96
C ARG A 714 82.76 65.70 71.81
N SER A 715 83.20 65.94 70.57
CA SER A 715 84.35 66.82 70.29
C SER A 715 84.06 68.27 70.68
N THR A 716 82.84 68.76 70.46
CA THR A 716 82.47 70.11 70.90
C THR A 716 82.30 70.20 72.41
N GLU A 717 81.77 69.17 73.07
CA GLU A 717 81.66 69.11 74.53
C GLU A 717 83.04 69.13 75.20
N THR A 718 84.02 68.42 74.64
CA THR A 718 85.41 68.44 75.15
C THR A 718 86.10 69.78 74.91
N GLN A 719 85.86 70.45 73.78
CA GLN A 719 86.33 71.82 73.55
C GLN A 719 85.66 72.86 74.47
N ILE A 720 84.38 72.67 74.79
CA ILE A 720 83.67 73.51 75.78
C ILE A 720 84.25 73.29 77.18
N ALA A 721 84.56 72.05 77.56
CA ALA A 721 85.15 71.74 78.86
C ALA A 721 86.56 72.34 79.03
N SER A 722 87.40 72.32 77.98
CA SER A 722 88.73 72.96 78.02
C SER A 722 88.62 74.49 78.06
N ALA A 723 87.68 75.08 77.31
CA ALA A 723 87.44 76.52 77.33
C ALA A 723 86.90 77.00 78.70
N LEU A 724 86.09 76.18 79.38
CA LEU A 724 85.58 76.46 80.74
C LEU A 724 86.69 76.44 81.80
N ALA A 725 87.68 75.55 81.66
CA ALA A 725 88.82 75.48 82.56
C ALA A 725 89.78 76.68 82.39
N GLU A 726 90.02 77.13 81.16
CA GLU A 726 90.78 78.37 80.88
C GLU A 726 90.04 79.63 81.37
N GLN A 727 88.71 79.65 81.28
CA GLN A 727 87.88 80.75 81.76
C GLN A 727 87.92 80.89 83.29
N GLN A 728 88.04 79.79 84.05
CA GLN A 728 88.13 79.83 85.51
C GLN A 728 89.49 80.33 86.03
N ALA A 729 90.59 80.08 85.31
CA ALA A 729 91.92 80.60 85.68
C ALA A 729 92.09 82.10 85.38
N LEU A 730 91.45 82.60 84.32
CA LEU A 730 91.44 84.04 83.96
C LEU A 730 90.50 84.90 84.82
N TYR A 731 89.51 84.28 85.48
CA TYR A 731 88.54 84.96 86.34
C TYR A 731 89.12 85.49 87.67
N GLN A 732 90.18 84.88 88.22
CA GLN A 732 90.82 85.34 89.46
C GLN A 732 91.81 86.51 89.25
N SER A 733 92.34 86.69 88.03
CA SER A 733 93.35 87.72 87.72
C SER A 733 92.75 89.06 87.25
N THR A 734 91.45 89.12 86.95
CA THR A 734 90.86 90.25 86.18
C THR A 734 89.62 90.87 86.83
N MET A 735 89.51 90.78 88.16
CA MET A 735 88.44 91.43 88.93
C MET A 735 88.78 92.85 89.42
N GLN A 736 90.02 93.32 89.23
CA GLN A 736 90.48 94.61 89.75
C GLN A 736 90.59 95.73 88.70
N ALA A 737 90.47 95.43 87.41
CA ALA A 737 90.70 96.43 86.38
C ALA A 737 89.45 97.26 86.05
N THR A 738 88.39 96.72 85.49
CA THR A 738 87.41 97.62 84.83
C THR A 738 86.23 96.85 84.29
N ARG A 739 85.05 96.91 84.95
CA ARG A 739 83.72 96.87 84.29
C ARG A 739 82.57 96.93 85.31
N ARG A 740 82.47 98.06 86.02
CA ARG A 740 81.22 98.55 86.64
C ARG A 740 80.19 99.01 85.57
N THR A 741 80.05 98.26 84.48
CA THR A 741 79.17 98.60 83.36
C THR A 741 78.43 97.38 82.82
N ILE A 742 78.35 96.29 83.60
CA ILE A 742 77.68 95.06 83.20
C ILE A 742 76.95 94.48 84.42
N ASP A 743 76.01 95.25 84.96
CA ASP A 743 74.99 94.79 85.91
C ASP A 743 73.57 95.01 85.34
N THR A 744 73.45 95.23 84.03
CA THR A 744 72.19 95.59 83.36
C THR A 744 71.97 94.95 82.00
N VAL A 745 72.58 93.79 81.70
CA VAL A 745 72.25 93.04 80.46
C VAL A 745 72.09 91.54 80.70
N ASP A 746 71.59 91.17 81.88
CA ASP A 746 71.23 89.77 82.21
C ASP A 746 69.71 89.53 82.19
N LYS A 747 68.94 90.28 81.38
CA LYS A 747 67.46 90.17 81.36
C LYS A 747 66.75 90.48 80.04
N VAL A 748 67.44 90.52 78.89
CA VAL A 748 66.80 90.89 77.61
C VAL A 748 67.34 90.08 76.43
N ALA A 749 66.78 88.90 76.18
CA ALA A 749 66.59 88.36 74.82
C ALA A 749 65.64 87.15 74.71
N ASP A 750 65.07 86.65 75.83
CA ASP A 750 64.07 85.58 75.80
C ASP A 750 62.63 86.08 75.58
N LYS A 751 62.45 87.04 74.65
CA LYS A 751 61.17 87.72 74.39
C LYS A 751 60.91 87.89 72.89
N GLY A 752 60.35 86.86 72.25
CA GLY A 752 60.05 86.95 70.81
C GLY A 752 59.13 85.90 70.18
N ARG A 753 58.50 84.98 70.91
CA ARG A 753 57.57 84.02 70.28
C ARG A 753 56.18 84.64 70.11
N VAL A 754 55.96 85.20 68.93
CA VAL A 754 54.62 85.58 68.44
C VAL A 754 53.95 84.33 67.89
N VAL A 755 52.74 84.02 68.37
CA VAL A 755 51.91 82.93 67.81
C VAL A 755 50.74 83.56 67.08
N SER A 756 50.59 83.24 65.79
CA SER A 756 49.56 83.82 64.93
C SER A 756 48.81 82.75 64.13
N GLY A 757 47.50 82.87 64.00
CA GLY A 757 46.69 81.94 63.21
C GLY A 757 45.20 82.28 63.18
N TYR A 758 44.44 81.59 62.33
CA TYR A 758 43.01 81.82 62.19
C TYR A 758 42.20 81.10 63.28
N LEU A 759 41.28 81.82 63.92
CA LEU A 759 40.28 81.26 64.84
C LEU A 759 38.89 81.79 64.49
N GLU A 760 37.88 80.93 64.59
CA GLU A 760 36.49 81.34 64.47
C GLU A 760 35.96 81.80 65.83
N ARG A 761 35.47 83.02 65.93
CA ARG A 761 34.85 83.55 67.15
C ARG A 761 33.34 83.53 67.04
N TYR A 762 32.69 83.18 68.15
CA TYR A 762 31.24 83.28 68.28
C TYR A 762 30.82 84.73 68.57
N GLU A 763 30.16 85.38 67.61
CA GLU A 763 29.57 86.70 67.81
C GLU A 763 28.05 86.56 68.07
N LYS A 764 27.58 87.19 69.15
CA LYS A 764 26.14 87.39 69.36
C LYS A 764 25.74 88.59 68.50
N GLY A 765 25.12 88.33 67.35
CA GLY A 765 24.50 89.37 66.54
C GLY A 765 23.30 89.99 67.26
N HIS A 766 23.12 91.30 67.10
CA HIS A 766 21.92 92.00 67.57
C HIS A 766 20.69 91.43 66.81
N VAL A 767 19.78 90.83 67.59
CA VAL A 767 18.36 90.55 67.31
C VAL A 767 18.04 89.53 66.18
N PHE A 768 18.44 88.26 66.32
CA PHE A 768 18.06 87.08 65.49
C PHE A 768 19.00 86.60 64.35
N SER A 769 20.32 86.58 64.56
CA SER A 769 21.16 85.48 64.03
C SER A 769 22.46 85.33 64.82
N SER A 770 22.89 84.10 65.08
CA SER A 770 24.20 83.81 65.66
C SER A 770 25.05 83.07 64.62
N ARG A 771 26.22 83.63 64.30
CA ARG A 771 27.12 83.08 63.27
C ARG A 771 28.56 83.06 63.81
N TRP A 772 29.28 82.00 63.48
CA TRP A 772 30.72 81.90 63.69
C TRP A 772 31.42 82.67 62.58
N ARG A 773 32.39 83.53 62.93
CA ARG A 773 33.19 84.30 61.96
C ARG A 773 34.67 84.06 62.20
N GLN A 774 35.40 83.78 61.12
CA GLN A 774 36.83 83.54 61.15
C GLN A 774 37.59 84.86 61.15
N TYR A 775 38.51 85.03 62.10
CA TYR A 775 39.41 86.16 62.19
C TYR A 775 40.85 85.67 62.39
N PHE A 776 41.83 86.53 62.12
CA PHE A 776 43.24 86.24 62.34
C PHE A 776 43.68 86.78 63.69
N TYR A 777 44.15 85.90 64.58
CA TYR A 777 44.55 86.25 65.93
C TYR A 777 46.06 86.18 66.10
N VAL A 778 46.59 87.15 66.84
CA VAL A 778 48.00 87.22 67.22
C VAL A 778 48.11 87.33 68.73
N LEU A 779 48.74 86.32 69.34
CA LEU A 779 49.02 86.26 70.76
C LEU A 779 50.48 86.66 70.99
N LYS A 780 50.67 87.78 71.68
CA LYS A 780 51.98 88.27 72.12
C LYS A 780 51.97 88.37 73.64
N HIS A 781 52.72 87.50 74.30
CA HIS A 781 52.73 87.33 75.76
C HIS A 781 51.32 87.02 76.31
N ALA A 782 50.65 87.99 76.93
CA ALA A 782 49.30 87.85 77.49
C ALA A 782 48.23 88.65 76.73
N THR A 783 48.60 89.37 75.66
CA THR A 783 47.68 90.21 74.89
C THR A 783 47.28 89.54 73.58
N LEU A 784 45.98 89.36 73.40
CA LEU A 784 45.36 88.81 72.21
C LEU A 784 44.85 89.96 71.33
N THR A 785 45.33 90.02 70.09
CA THR A 785 44.91 91.01 69.08
C THR A 785 44.20 90.34 67.92
N CYS A 786 43.16 90.99 67.39
CA CYS A 786 42.29 90.46 66.34
C CYS A 786 42.43 91.30 65.06
N TYR A 787 42.61 90.64 63.92
CA TYR A 787 42.66 91.22 62.58
C TYR A 787 41.62 90.54 61.68
N LYS A 788 41.09 91.26 60.69
CA LYS A 788 40.13 90.70 59.72
C LYS A 788 40.71 89.54 58.90
N SER A 789 42.01 89.57 58.61
CA SER A 789 42.72 88.56 57.82
C SER A 789 44.21 88.55 58.17
N LYS A 790 44.95 87.50 57.74
CA LYS A 790 46.41 87.43 57.86
C LYS A 790 47.11 88.59 57.13
N SER A 791 46.62 88.97 55.96
CA SER A 791 47.16 90.10 55.18
C SER A 791 47.10 91.43 55.95
N GLY A 792 46.03 91.69 56.69
CA GLY A 792 45.91 92.91 57.50
C GLY A 792 46.90 92.99 58.68
N TYR A 793 47.40 91.85 59.17
CA TYR A 793 48.46 91.80 60.17
C TYR A 793 49.85 92.01 59.55
N GLU A 794 50.14 91.36 58.40
CA GLU A 794 51.44 91.48 57.71
C GLU A 794 51.67 92.90 57.15
N GLU A 795 50.62 93.60 56.74
CA GLU A 795 50.67 95.00 56.27
C GLU A 795 50.77 96.04 57.41
N ARG A 796 50.87 95.61 58.68
CA ARG A 796 50.88 96.47 59.89
C ARG A 796 49.65 97.39 60.03
N GLY A 797 48.49 96.95 59.58
CA GLY A 797 47.24 97.69 59.78
C GLY A 797 46.83 97.79 61.26
N PRO A 798 45.96 98.75 61.65
CA PRO A 798 45.43 98.80 63.02
C PRO A 798 44.55 97.56 63.31
N PRO A 799 44.58 97.03 64.55
CA PRO A 799 43.80 95.85 64.91
C PRO A 799 42.29 96.13 64.78
N PHE A 800 41.54 95.13 64.32
CA PHE A 800 40.10 95.23 64.08
C PHE A 800 39.31 95.53 65.36
N GLU A 801 39.84 95.12 66.51
CA GLU A 801 39.26 95.37 67.83
C GLU A 801 40.32 95.77 68.85
N ARG A 802 39.88 96.34 69.97
CA ARG A 802 40.77 96.68 71.07
C ARG A 802 41.48 95.42 71.59
N PRO A 803 42.80 95.47 71.82
CA PRO A 803 43.56 94.33 72.36
C PRO A 803 42.98 93.83 73.69
N ILE A 804 42.81 92.52 73.83
CA ILE A 804 42.28 91.89 75.05
C ILE A 804 43.42 91.22 75.81
N SER A 805 43.60 91.55 77.08
CA SER A 805 44.51 90.79 77.95
C SER A 805 43.80 89.54 78.48
N ILE A 806 44.42 88.37 78.31
CA ILE A 806 43.87 87.08 78.75
C ILE A 806 44.57 86.54 80.00
N SER A 807 45.37 87.37 80.68
CA SER A 807 45.98 87.04 81.98
C SER A 807 44.89 86.67 83.00
N GLY A 808 45.07 85.58 83.74
CA GLY A 808 44.12 85.09 84.75
C GLY A 808 42.85 84.41 84.21
N TYR A 809 42.66 84.30 82.89
CA TYR A 809 41.51 83.57 82.32
C TYR A 809 41.66 82.06 82.50
N SER A 810 40.60 81.36 82.92
CA SER A 810 40.59 79.90 82.91
C SER A 810 40.25 79.34 81.52
N VAL A 811 41.10 78.46 81.01
CA VAL A 811 40.94 77.81 79.70
C VAL A 811 40.15 76.51 79.86
N VAL A 812 38.91 76.47 79.38
CA VAL A 812 38.01 75.32 79.58
C VAL A 812 37.66 74.63 78.27
N ARG A 813 37.77 73.30 78.30
CA ARG A 813 37.38 72.37 77.23
C ARG A 813 35.86 72.24 77.14
N SER A 814 35.27 72.33 75.94
CA SER A 814 33.85 72.04 75.75
C SER A 814 33.61 70.52 75.71
N ARG A 815 32.62 70.01 76.47
CA ARG A 815 32.28 68.56 76.50
C ARG A 815 31.45 68.07 75.30
N THR A 816 30.93 68.99 74.48
CA THR A 816 29.94 68.69 73.42
C THR A 816 30.44 68.98 71.99
N ASP A 817 31.66 69.50 71.81
CA ASP A 817 32.26 69.76 70.48
C ASP A 817 33.78 69.85 70.63
N GLU A 818 34.49 68.93 69.96
CA GLU A 818 35.93 68.73 70.10
C GLU A 818 36.77 69.89 69.54
N LEU A 819 36.18 70.84 68.81
CA LEU A 819 36.93 71.96 68.22
C LEU A 819 36.77 73.28 68.99
N LYS A 820 35.94 73.32 70.04
CA LYS A 820 35.59 74.55 70.77
C LYS A 820 36.49 74.80 72.00
N ILE A 821 37.02 76.01 72.10
CA ILE A 821 37.80 76.53 73.24
C ILE A 821 37.01 77.66 73.91
N LYS A 822 36.89 77.63 75.25
CA LYS A 822 36.22 78.69 76.03
C LYS A 822 37.22 79.33 76.98
N LEU A 823 37.34 80.66 76.94
CA LEU A 823 38.10 81.44 77.91
C LEU A 823 37.12 82.09 78.88
N ILE A 824 37.28 81.80 80.17
CA ILE A 824 36.42 82.31 81.24
C ILE A 824 37.23 83.31 82.09
N PRO A 825 36.81 84.59 82.19
CA PRO A 825 37.52 85.58 82.97
C PRO A 825 37.46 85.30 84.48
N PRO A 826 38.46 85.76 85.26
CA PRO A 826 38.52 85.58 86.71
C PRO A 826 37.56 86.49 87.48
N GLU A 827 37.20 87.66 86.94
CA GLU A 827 36.30 88.65 87.58
C GLU A 827 34.94 88.74 86.88
N ALA A 828 33.87 88.88 87.67
CA ALA A 828 32.50 89.01 87.17
C ALA A 828 32.27 90.42 86.56
N GLY A 829 32.45 90.52 85.25
CA GLY A 829 32.28 91.78 84.50
C GLY A 829 32.96 91.77 83.12
N HIS A 830 33.95 90.90 82.92
CA HIS A 830 34.64 90.73 81.64
C HIS A 830 33.95 89.72 80.71
N GLN A 831 34.12 89.90 79.39
CA GLN A 831 33.39 89.13 78.38
C GLN A 831 33.95 87.70 78.25
N LYS A 832 33.07 86.70 78.30
CA LYS A 832 33.39 85.29 78.01
C LYS A 832 33.62 85.08 76.52
N LEU A 833 34.83 84.67 76.14
CA LEU A 833 35.18 84.43 74.74
C LEU A 833 35.06 82.94 74.38
N ARG A 834 34.51 82.66 73.17
CA ARG A 834 34.35 81.30 72.63
C ARG A 834 34.97 81.24 71.24
N PHE A 835 35.92 80.34 71.07
CA PHE A 835 36.65 80.12 69.82
C PHE A 835 36.42 78.71 69.28
N ARG A 836 36.54 78.55 67.97
CA ARG A 836 36.65 77.27 67.27
C ARG A 836 37.92 77.27 66.42
N ALA A 837 38.75 76.26 66.57
CA ALA A 837 40.01 76.14 65.82
C ALA A 837 39.77 75.37 64.50
N PRO A 838 40.36 75.80 63.37
CA PRO A 838 40.35 75.02 62.12
C PRO A 838 41.12 73.70 62.29
N ALA A 839 40.67 72.64 61.62
CA ALA A 839 41.23 71.28 61.77
C ALA A 839 42.73 71.17 61.45
N SER A 840 43.30 72.09 60.65
CA SER A 840 44.69 72.05 60.18
C SER A 840 45.76 72.45 61.20
N VAL A 841 45.42 73.13 62.32
CA VAL A 841 46.42 73.70 63.26
C VAL A 841 46.33 73.11 64.67
N GLY A 842 45.42 72.16 64.91
CA GLY A 842 45.31 71.41 66.16
C GLY A 842 44.86 72.27 67.36
N ARG A 843 43.70 71.93 67.95
CA ARG A 843 43.16 72.57 69.16
C ARG A 843 44.15 72.55 70.34
N GLU A 844 44.96 71.51 70.45
CA GLU A 844 45.90 71.32 71.57
C GLU A 844 47.00 72.38 71.61
N THR A 845 47.48 72.81 70.44
CA THR A 845 48.48 73.87 70.31
C THR A 845 47.97 75.20 70.84
N TRP A 846 46.75 75.60 70.45
CA TRP A 846 46.12 76.82 70.94
C TRP A 846 45.75 76.74 72.42
N MET A 847 45.31 75.58 72.92
CA MET A 847 45.05 75.40 74.35
C MET A 847 46.31 75.54 75.19
N LYS A 848 47.42 74.88 74.82
CA LYS A 848 48.69 74.98 75.57
C LYS A 848 49.17 76.42 75.68
N ARG A 849 49.10 77.18 74.59
CA ARG A 849 49.54 78.59 74.56
C ARG A 849 48.59 79.54 75.30
N PHE A 850 47.28 79.31 75.25
CA PHE A 850 46.35 80.06 76.09
C PHE A 850 46.56 79.76 77.58
N THR A 851 46.90 78.52 77.95
CA THR A 851 47.25 78.19 79.34
C THR A 851 48.54 78.88 79.79
N GLU A 852 49.58 78.88 78.95
CA GLU A 852 50.84 79.59 79.21
C GLU A 852 50.61 81.12 79.33
N ALA A 853 49.78 81.70 78.46
CA ALA A 853 49.45 83.13 78.49
C ALA A 853 48.51 83.51 79.65
N ALA A 854 47.65 82.59 80.09
CA ALA A 854 46.77 82.79 81.25
C ALA A 854 47.51 82.71 82.59
N GLN A 855 48.57 81.89 82.67
CA GLN A 855 49.48 81.80 83.82
C GLN A 855 50.42 83.00 83.94
N TYR A 856 50.39 83.93 82.97
CA TYR A 856 51.22 85.11 82.97
C TYR A 856 50.63 86.15 83.92
N THR A 857 51.02 86.11 85.20
CA THR A 857 50.72 87.17 86.17
C THR A 857 51.56 88.39 85.85
N SER A 858 50.93 89.45 85.37
CA SER A 858 51.53 90.77 85.41
C SER A 858 51.68 91.18 86.87
N GLN A 859 52.91 91.23 87.37
CA GLN A 859 53.24 92.22 88.40
C GLN A 859 53.27 93.60 87.76
#